data_AF-A0A2A6CET6-F1
#
_entry.id   AF-A0A2A6CET6-F1
#
_cell.length_a   1.000
_cell.length_b   1.000
_cell.length_c   1.000
_cell.angle_alpha   90.00
_cell.angle_beta   90.00
_cell.angle_gamma   90.00
#
_symmetry.space_group_name_H-M   'P 1'
#
loop_
_entity.id
_entity.type
_entity.pdbx_description
1 polymer ?
#
loop_
_entity_poly.entity_id
_entity_poly.type
_entity_poly.pdbx_seq_one_letter_code
_entity_poly.pdbx_strand_id
1 'polypeptide(L)'
;MLRLSLLASLCYSAWAVCPSGFELVRNGECHRQLYDGQTTYAPNGALQAIDFCNDYGAIPVNIVNQEDHDYWVSVSRKDKKNGNQYGNIILGIYCDNTNHWMWADGREVYYEWKPEDYDEDLHERCGENGQYCMWTINPTTNNWQKWCNTYQTTDNYCLILPTSKPEEPDRDCTNFDHDDDNDVCYQVGKYPANWTEANTICHSFGANVASIHNDLENSFIRRLSVSKGLINGMLLGGSLNAKKNAYKWADGTKWDYDNFAPGFPLNGFGECVAMETNNVGGQWINVDCTTELPFACIRAPDDSDPVCDGSVKKENDIIYNPGFPSDASIPCDFMLKVDPGMLVEVEILMLEANSCCDRLVLSEGTLGGQEIAILTGELYDGWTFRTTSQNVMRASWQPKGGVNVKGMMITFLHSSPSSRLTRSSRPRAEWSLLLLLRSLSTLPHLLASTTLGVMGPQLLLHCIVALNCLQTGWELFLIYRQRRKHESTVKRPAGVESIISEEDYTKARSYSIDRLSFKVFRMVIECALMITMLYSGYYHYLWTTATSTWAPLSVFLILHNLVSFLLDLPLSLYENFVIEELHGFNKYTGSFYIVDAIKKLVLSTAITIPLASGAVWLIENGGDLFFIYLWVFISIVILLAMTIYPAYIAPLFDQYSPLPDGDLKKSIEELAAKLEYPLKKIFVVDGSTRSGHSNAYLFGFWKNKQIVLYDTLLSGEEKRKVYEALGKKVDEDKEEKEGKKKDDDKGMGVEEVVAVVGHELGHWALSHTVRQLGVAELNILLTLFCFSHFYTNETLGAAFGFTGGAPTVISLLVVMQYVMGVYNEIFGLISVSLTRRMEFEADAFAASLGLGSKLTTALIRLSKDNLSVPVNDSLYSLCRHTHPPVTERIEALKKKQ
;
A
#
# COMPACT_ATOMS: atom_id res chain seq x y z
N MET A 1 1.71 -0.37 1.51
CA MET A 1 2.24 1.00 1.31
C MET A 1 1.63 1.70 0.10
N LEU A 2 1.73 1.18 -1.13
CA LEU A 2 1.06 1.78 -2.32
C LEU A 2 -0.46 2.06 -2.18
N ARG A 3 -1.11 1.47 -1.18
CA ARG A 3 -2.57 1.48 -0.99
C ARG A 3 -3.08 2.55 -0.03
N LEU A 4 -2.29 2.91 0.98
CA LEU A 4 -2.60 4.06 1.82
C LEU A 4 -2.27 5.36 1.10
N SER A 5 -1.27 5.37 0.22
CA SER A 5 -1.04 6.46 -0.73
C SER A 5 -2.13 6.54 -1.81
N LEU A 6 -2.65 5.42 -2.34
CA LEU A 6 -3.83 5.45 -3.23
C LEU A 6 -5.13 5.88 -2.51
N LEU A 7 -5.32 5.49 -1.25
CA LEU A 7 -6.39 6.01 -0.39
C LEU A 7 -6.23 7.49 -0.10
N ALA A 8 -5.02 7.93 0.24
CA ALA A 8 -4.70 9.32 0.47
C ALA A 8 -4.86 10.14 -0.82
N SER A 9 -4.51 9.61 -2.00
CA SER A 9 -4.71 10.27 -3.30
C SER A 9 -6.19 10.32 -3.73
N LEU A 10 -6.97 9.26 -3.51
CA LEU A 10 -8.42 9.27 -3.73
C LEU A 10 -9.13 10.20 -2.73
N CYS A 11 -8.68 10.25 -1.48
CA CYS A 11 -9.17 11.23 -0.50
C CYS A 11 -8.67 12.65 -0.78
N TYR A 12 -7.46 12.86 -1.31
CA TYR A 12 -6.93 14.18 -1.69
C TYR A 12 -7.78 14.82 -2.79
N SER A 13 -8.33 14.01 -3.70
CA SER A 13 -9.26 14.51 -4.72
C SER A 13 -10.60 15.03 -4.16
N ALA A 14 -10.88 14.83 -2.86
CA ALA A 14 -12.03 15.39 -2.15
C ALA A 14 -11.70 16.64 -1.28
N TRP A 15 -10.45 17.14 -1.28
CA TRP A 15 -10.00 18.29 -0.47
C TRP A 15 -10.34 19.66 -1.09
N ALA A 16 -11.62 19.86 -1.42
CA ALA A 16 -12.15 21.18 -1.74
C ALA A 16 -13.51 21.42 -1.08
N VAL A 17 -13.71 20.90 0.13
CA VAL A 17 -14.97 21.04 0.87
C VAL A 17 -14.67 21.42 2.32
N CYS A 18 -15.02 22.65 2.71
CA CYS A 18 -14.94 23.10 4.10
C CYS A 18 -15.90 22.31 5.01
N PRO A 19 -15.58 22.14 6.31
CA PRO A 19 -16.50 21.56 7.28
C PRO A 19 -17.85 22.29 7.31
N SER A 20 -18.93 21.58 7.67
CA SER A 20 -20.28 22.15 7.65
C SER A 20 -20.39 23.44 8.48
N GLY A 21 -20.74 24.54 7.81
CA GLY A 21 -20.89 25.87 8.39
C GLY A 21 -19.70 26.80 8.19
N PHE A 22 -18.57 26.31 7.66
CA PHE A 22 -17.46 27.15 7.19
C PHE A 22 -17.59 27.44 5.70
N GLU A 23 -17.35 28.68 5.32
CA GLU A 23 -17.33 29.12 3.92
C GLU A 23 -15.89 28.98 3.38
N LEU A 24 -15.77 28.55 2.12
CA LEU A 24 -14.48 28.45 1.44
C LEU A 24 -14.06 29.84 0.95
N VAL A 25 -12.90 30.27 1.39
CA VAL A 25 -12.22 31.50 0.97
C VAL A 25 -11.03 31.12 0.08
N ARG A 26 -10.38 32.14 -0.48
CA ARG A 26 -9.20 32.01 -1.33
C ARG A 26 -8.10 31.15 -0.65
N ASN A 27 -7.28 30.50 -1.48
CA ASN A 27 -6.13 29.67 -1.06
C ASN A 27 -6.47 28.42 -0.22
N GLY A 28 -7.73 27.96 -0.21
CA GLY A 28 -8.12 26.76 0.53
C GLY A 28 -8.39 27.02 2.01
N GLU A 29 -8.48 28.29 2.42
CA GLU A 29 -8.85 28.69 3.77
C GLU A 29 -10.37 28.57 3.97
N CYS A 30 -10.77 28.04 5.12
CA CYS A 30 -12.17 27.94 5.50
C CYS A 30 -12.43 28.89 6.66
N HIS A 31 -13.39 29.81 6.52
CA HIS A 31 -13.75 30.77 7.57
C HIS A 31 -15.21 30.62 8.01
N ARG A 32 -15.48 30.95 9.28
CA ARG A 32 -16.85 31.00 9.81
C ARG A 32 -16.99 32.12 10.82
N GLN A 33 -18.03 32.94 10.67
CA GLN A 33 -18.52 33.80 11.74
C GLN A 33 -19.34 32.95 12.70
N LEU A 34 -18.92 32.90 13.96
CA LEU A 34 -19.61 32.09 14.96
C LEU A 34 -20.48 32.92 15.91
N TYR A 35 -20.12 34.18 16.16
CA TYR A 35 -20.86 35.07 17.06
C TYR A 35 -20.82 36.54 16.59
N ASP A 36 -21.99 37.17 16.60
CA ASP A 36 -22.22 38.60 16.33
C ASP A 36 -22.40 39.34 17.67
N GLY A 37 -21.47 40.24 17.98
CA GLY A 37 -21.57 41.15 19.13
C GLY A 37 -21.35 40.54 20.52
N GLN A 38 -20.27 39.77 20.73
CA GLN A 38 -19.92 39.26 22.06
C GLN A 38 -19.21 40.32 22.91
N THR A 39 -19.80 40.71 24.05
CA THR A 39 -19.15 41.60 25.02
C THR A 39 -18.16 40.82 25.87
N THR A 40 -16.88 41.06 25.61
CA THR A 40 -15.77 40.32 26.20
C THR A 40 -14.91 41.26 27.06
N TYR A 41 -14.47 40.77 28.21
CA TYR A 41 -13.54 41.50 29.06
C TYR A 41 -12.13 41.39 28.46
N ALA A 42 -11.54 42.53 28.10
CA ALA A 42 -10.25 42.65 27.42
C ALA A 42 -9.17 41.65 27.86
N PRO A 43 -8.93 41.46 29.18
CA PRO A 43 -7.90 40.54 29.67
C PRO A 43 -7.99 39.10 29.22
N ASN A 44 -9.19 38.59 29.01
CA ASN A 44 -9.39 37.19 28.64
C ASN A 44 -9.86 37.05 27.20
N GLY A 45 -9.97 38.13 26.43
CA GLY A 45 -10.69 38.07 25.16
C GLY A 45 -9.99 37.26 24.09
N ALA A 46 -8.68 37.43 23.94
CA ALA A 46 -7.90 36.64 22.99
C ALA A 46 -7.91 35.14 23.37
N LEU A 47 -7.69 34.82 24.65
CA LEU A 47 -7.73 33.45 25.15
C LEU A 47 -9.12 32.80 25.00
N GLN A 48 -10.19 33.56 25.27
CA GLN A 48 -11.56 33.07 25.08
C GLN A 48 -11.88 32.84 23.60
N ALA A 49 -11.40 33.70 22.70
CA ALA A 49 -11.54 33.48 21.27
C ALA A 49 -10.76 32.23 20.82
N ILE A 50 -9.55 32.02 21.35
CA ILE A 50 -8.72 30.84 21.08
C ILE A 50 -9.43 29.56 21.53
N ASP A 51 -9.84 29.48 22.80
CA ASP A 51 -10.56 28.33 23.34
C ASP A 51 -11.83 28.03 22.55
N PHE A 52 -12.57 29.08 22.20
CA PHE A 52 -13.81 28.94 21.44
C PHE A 52 -13.61 28.46 19.99
N CYS A 53 -12.58 28.94 19.30
CA CYS A 53 -12.25 28.44 17.96
C CYS A 53 -11.68 27.01 18.00
N ASN A 54 -10.93 26.66 19.05
CA ASN A 54 -10.35 25.34 19.24
C ASN A 54 -11.41 24.22 19.35
N ASP A 55 -12.58 24.51 19.93
CA ASP A 55 -13.72 23.57 19.97
C ASP A 55 -14.16 23.10 18.57
N TYR A 56 -13.85 23.88 17.53
CA TYR A 56 -14.14 23.58 16.13
C TYR A 56 -12.90 23.17 15.32
N GLY A 57 -11.75 22.95 15.97
CA GLY A 57 -10.48 22.66 15.30
C GLY A 57 -9.98 23.82 14.44
N ALA A 58 -10.33 25.04 14.82
CA ALA A 58 -10.00 26.29 14.13
C ALA A 58 -9.24 27.23 15.06
N ILE A 59 -8.69 28.32 14.52
CA ILE A 59 -8.01 29.38 15.27
C ILE A 59 -8.69 30.73 15.02
N PRO A 60 -8.56 31.73 15.90
CA PRO A 60 -9.03 33.09 15.63
C PRO A 60 -8.28 33.74 14.46
N VAL A 61 -8.72 34.93 14.06
CA VAL A 61 -8.14 35.67 12.92
C VAL A 61 -6.66 35.99 13.15
N ASN A 62 -5.81 35.46 12.27
CA ASN A 62 -4.40 35.82 12.15
C ASN A 62 -4.20 36.60 10.84
N ILE A 63 -3.33 37.61 10.86
CA ILE A 63 -2.99 38.40 9.66
C ILE A 63 -1.52 38.15 9.35
N VAL A 64 -1.23 37.64 8.14
CA VAL A 64 0.16 37.34 7.74
C VAL A 64 0.70 38.26 6.64
N ASN A 65 -0.14 38.99 5.91
CA ASN A 65 0.27 39.94 4.87
C ASN A 65 -0.76 41.09 4.66
N GLN A 66 -0.43 42.07 3.80
CA GLN A 66 -1.31 43.20 3.44
C GLN A 66 -2.65 42.75 2.85
N GLU A 67 -2.64 41.71 2.01
CA GLU A 67 -3.84 41.22 1.32
C GLU A 67 -4.85 40.62 2.32
N ASP A 68 -4.36 39.91 3.34
CA ASP A 68 -5.17 39.39 4.44
C ASP A 68 -5.79 40.52 5.27
N HIS A 69 -5.00 41.56 5.59
CA HIS A 69 -5.50 42.72 6.32
C HIS A 69 -6.62 43.43 5.56
N ASP A 70 -6.40 43.71 4.27
CA ASP A 70 -7.39 44.37 3.42
C ASP A 70 -8.67 43.53 3.28
N TYR A 71 -8.53 42.21 3.20
CA TYR A 71 -9.64 41.28 3.22
C TYR A 71 -10.44 41.37 4.52
N TRP A 72 -9.80 41.24 5.68
CA TRP A 72 -10.51 41.28 6.97
C TRP A 72 -11.13 42.65 7.28
N VAL A 73 -10.52 43.73 6.84
CA VAL A 73 -11.12 45.07 6.86
C VAL A 73 -12.37 45.11 5.97
N SER A 74 -12.35 44.49 4.79
CA SER A 74 -13.51 44.41 3.91
C SER A 74 -14.67 43.62 4.53
N VAL A 75 -14.37 42.52 5.23
CA VAL A 75 -15.34 41.69 5.95
C VAL A 75 -15.96 42.48 7.10
N SER A 76 -15.14 43.10 7.94
CA SER A 76 -15.53 43.97 9.06
C SER A 76 -16.45 45.13 8.60
N ARG A 77 -16.20 45.74 7.44
CA ARG A 77 -17.06 46.79 6.86
C ARG A 77 -18.39 46.26 6.32
N LYS A 78 -18.40 45.06 5.75
CA LYS A 78 -19.60 44.44 5.19
C LYS A 78 -20.62 44.13 6.29
N ASP A 79 -20.17 43.61 7.43
CA ASP A 79 -21.00 43.35 8.60
C ASP A 79 -21.60 44.63 9.18
N LYS A 80 -20.79 45.68 9.31
CA LYS A 80 -21.27 47.00 9.76
C LYS A 80 -22.36 47.59 8.85
N LYS A 81 -22.31 47.30 7.55
CA LYS A 81 -23.35 47.72 6.58
C LYS A 81 -24.63 46.89 6.65
N ASN A 82 -24.56 45.64 7.12
CA ASN A 82 -25.69 44.72 7.18
C ASN A 82 -26.55 44.85 8.46
N GLY A 83 -26.19 45.77 9.36
CA GLY A 83 -26.98 46.08 10.57
C GLY A 83 -26.29 45.77 11.89
N ASN A 84 -25.07 45.21 11.88
CA ASN A 84 -24.31 44.97 13.10
C ASN A 84 -23.76 46.29 13.67
N GLN A 85 -24.04 46.55 14.94
CA GLN A 85 -23.64 47.80 15.60
C GLN A 85 -22.13 47.89 15.89
N TYR A 86 -21.42 46.75 15.95
CA TYR A 86 -20.08 46.65 16.53
C TYR A 86 -19.12 45.86 15.62
N GLY A 87 -18.80 46.37 14.43
CA GLY A 87 -17.99 45.65 13.43
C GLY A 87 -16.50 45.45 13.78
N ASN A 88 -16.11 45.43 15.06
CA ASN A 88 -14.71 45.20 15.46
C ASN A 88 -14.43 43.69 15.53
N ILE A 89 -13.52 43.18 14.70
CA ILE A 89 -13.13 41.76 14.69
C ILE A 89 -11.99 41.54 15.68
N ILE A 90 -12.09 40.53 16.55
CA ILE A 90 -11.01 40.17 17.48
C ILE A 90 -9.87 39.42 16.75
N LEU A 91 -8.62 39.77 17.07
CA LEU A 91 -7.42 39.11 16.55
C LEU A 91 -6.93 38.03 17.52
N GLY A 92 -6.35 36.95 16.98
CA GLY A 92 -5.74 35.84 17.74
C GLY A 92 -4.41 36.16 18.41
N ILE A 93 -4.17 37.42 18.82
CA ILE A 93 -2.92 37.86 19.45
C ILE A 93 -3.05 37.69 20.96
N TYR A 94 -2.16 36.90 21.57
CA TYR A 94 -2.08 36.72 23.02
C TYR A 94 -0.65 36.92 23.53
N CYS A 95 -0.51 37.21 24.83
CA CYS A 95 0.77 37.34 25.50
C CYS A 95 1.17 36.00 26.10
N ASP A 96 2.35 35.49 25.76
CA ASP A 96 2.86 34.21 26.28
C ASP A 96 3.48 34.35 27.69
N ASN A 97 3.89 33.23 28.26
CA ASN A 97 4.52 33.20 29.59
C ASN A 97 5.93 33.83 29.63
N THR A 98 6.49 34.20 28.48
CA THR A 98 7.81 34.84 28.36
C THR A 98 7.72 36.34 28.05
N ASN A 99 6.51 36.90 28.11
CA ASN A 99 6.16 38.30 27.82
C ASN A 99 6.37 38.70 26.35
N HIS A 100 6.15 37.78 25.42
CA HIS A 100 6.14 38.03 23.98
C HIS A 100 4.71 37.88 23.41
N TRP A 101 4.41 38.70 22.39
CA TRP A 101 3.16 38.61 21.65
C TRP A 101 3.23 37.45 20.65
N MET A 102 2.26 36.55 20.74
CA MET A 102 2.13 35.35 19.91
C MET A 102 0.81 35.37 19.16
N TRP A 103 0.83 34.86 17.93
CA TRP A 103 -0.38 34.45 17.22
C TRP A 103 -0.92 33.14 17.79
N ALA A 104 -2.23 32.93 17.66
CA ALA A 104 -2.93 31.72 18.11
C ALA A 104 -2.39 30.42 17.48
N ASP A 105 -1.67 30.51 16.36
CA ASP A 105 -1.01 29.37 15.69
C ASP A 105 0.41 29.07 16.23
N GLY A 106 0.85 29.79 17.26
CA GLY A 106 2.14 29.59 17.92
C GLY A 106 3.31 30.30 17.26
N ARG A 107 3.08 31.10 16.21
CA ARG A 107 4.12 31.97 15.65
C ARG A 107 4.27 33.24 16.48
N GLU A 108 5.50 33.71 16.65
CA GLU A 108 5.75 35.07 17.14
C GLU A 108 5.15 36.07 16.14
N VAL A 109 4.62 37.18 16.66
CA VAL A 109 4.15 38.28 15.82
C VAL A 109 5.38 38.98 15.23
N TYR A 110 5.91 38.46 14.12
CA TYR A 110 7.04 39.04 13.39
C TYR A 110 6.62 40.25 12.56
N TYR A 111 7.47 41.29 12.60
CA TYR A 111 7.19 42.65 12.19
C TYR A 111 7.91 43.05 10.90
N GLU A 112 7.23 42.99 9.76
CA GLU A 112 7.67 43.71 8.55
C GLU A 112 6.53 44.42 7.79
N TRP A 113 5.28 44.30 8.25
CA TRP A 113 4.14 44.94 7.58
C TRP A 113 3.28 45.77 8.54
N LYS A 114 3.04 47.05 8.19
CA LYS A 114 2.30 48.04 9.01
C LYS A 114 1.21 48.75 8.18
N PRO A 115 -0.02 48.90 8.70
CA PRO A 115 -0.93 49.98 8.30
C PRO A 115 -0.32 51.35 8.69
N GLU A 116 -0.65 52.44 7.99
CA GLU A 116 -0.04 53.77 8.18
C GLU A 116 -0.15 54.36 9.61
N ASP A 117 -1.04 53.82 10.45
CA ASP A 117 -1.35 54.30 11.82
C ASP A 117 -1.30 53.11 12.81
N TYR A 118 -0.16 52.44 12.88
CA TYR A 118 0.11 51.29 13.75
C TYR A 118 0.51 51.72 15.19
N ASP A 119 -0.03 51.05 16.21
CA ASP A 119 0.26 51.31 17.64
C ASP A 119 1.59 50.65 18.06
N GLU A 120 2.60 51.43 18.47
CA GLU A 120 3.96 50.97 18.76
C GLU A 120 4.03 49.96 19.93
N ASP A 121 2.98 49.85 20.73
CA ASP A 121 2.86 48.99 21.91
C ASP A 121 3.05 47.47 21.67
N LEU A 122 2.90 46.98 20.44
CA LEU A 122 3.14 45.57 20.10
C LEU A 122 4.65 45.26 19.94
N HIS A 123 5.52 46.28 19.84
CA HIS A 123 6.98 46.12 19.77
C HIS A 123 7.62 45.96 21.15
N GLU A 124 6.90 46.36 22.20
CA GLU A 124 7.33 46.17 23.58
C GLU A 124 6.93 44.79 24.09
N ARG A 125 7.75 44.22 25.00
CA ARG A 125 7.33 43.03 25.75
C ARG A 125 6.01 43.34 26.44
N CYS A 126 5.04 42.43 26.34
CA CYS A 126 3.78 42.59 27.06
C CYS A 126 4.09 42.60 28.57
N GLY A 127 4.09 43.79 29.19
CA GLY A 127 4.46 43.95 30.61
C GLY A 127 3.43 43.37 31.57
N GLU A 128 3.57 43.59 32.89
CA GLU A 128 2.59 43.15 33.91
C GLU A 128 1.15 43.61 33.62
N ASN A 129 0.96 44.64 32.77
CA ASN A 129 -0.34 45.12 32.26
C ASN A 129 -0.72 44.62 30.85
N GLY A 130 0.21 43.99 30.12
CA GLY A 130 0.02 43.45 28.76
C GLY A 130 -0.66 42.08 28.70
N GLN A 131 -0.63 41.31 29.79
CA GLN A 131 -1.46 40.10 29.97
C GLN A 131 -2.98 40.40 29.99
N TYR A 132 -3.37 41.68 30.04
CA TYR A 132 -4.74 42.13 30.29
C TYR A 132 -5.38 42.85 29.08
N CYS A 133 -4.84 42.67 27.88
CA CYS A 133 -5.26 43.38 26.67
C CYS A 133 -5.67 42.45 25.52
N MET A 134 -6.63 42.89 24.71
CA MET A 134 -7.02 42.28 23.44
C MET A 134 -6.77 43.23 22.27
N TRP A 135 -6.61 42.67 21.08
CA TRP A 135 -6.43 43.42 19.83
C TRP A 135 -7.60 43.19 18.88
N THR A 136 -8.06 44.26 18.22
CA THR A 136 -9.20 44.21 17.29
C THR A 136 -8.96 45.02 16.03
N ILE A 137 -9.56 44.65 14.90
CA ILE A 137 -9.60 45.47 13.68
C ILE A 137 -10.78 46.44 13.75
N ASN A 138 -10.52 47.74 13.57
CA ASN A 138 -11.59 48.73 13.49
C ASN A 138 -12.06 48.98 12.04
N PRO A 139 -13.35 48.80 11.71
CA PRO A 139 -13.89 48.96 10.36
C PRO A 139 -13.84 50.40 9.82
N THR A 140 -13.68 51.38 10.72
CA THR A 140 -13.79 52.82 10.42
C THR A 140 -12.42 53.43 10.16
N THR A 141 -11.41 53.01 10.92
CA THR A 141 -10.03 53.51 10.79
C THR A 141 -9.11 52.55 10.02
N ASN A 142 -9.53 51.30 9.78
CA ASN A 142 -8.74 50.24 9.13
C ASN A 142 -7.45 49.85 9.88
N ASN A 143 -7.35 50.24 11.14
CA ASN A 143 -6.18 50.00 11.98
C ASN A 143 -6.53 49.01 13.07
N TRP A 144 -5.49 48.42 13.65
CA TRP A 144 -5.61 47.58 14.83
C TRP A 144 -5.74 48.48 16.07
N GLN A 145 -6.59 48.07 17.01
CA GLN A 145 -6.86 48.79 18.25
C GLN A 145 -6.62 47.89 19.44
N LYS A 146 -5.90 48.43 20.42
CA LYS A 146 -5.62 47.80 21.70
C LYS A 146 -6.69 48.17 22.72
N TRP A 147 -7.19 47.18 23.42
CA TRP A 147 -8.15 47.36 24.51
C TRP A 147 -7.64 46.66 25.76
N CYS A 148 -7.44 47.39 26.85
CA CYS A 148 -6.96 46.84 28.12
C CYS A 148 -7.94 47.16 29.24
N ASN A 149 -8.18 46.20 30.14
CA ASN A 149 -8.99 46.39 31.35
C ASN A 149 -10.41 46.98 31.12
N THR A 150 -10.98 46.81 29.94
CA THR A 150 -12.31 47.30 29.55
C THR A 150 -13.13 46.17 28.95
N TYR A 151 -14.46 46.33 28.93
CA TYR A 151 -15.33 45.46 28.14
C TYR A 151 -15.41 46.02 26.72
N GLN A 152 -15.30 45.14 25.73
CA GLN A 152 -15.50 45.47 24.32
C GLN A 152 -16.44 44.45 23.69
N THR A 153 -17.29 44.94 22.80
CA THR A 153 -18.16 44.10 22.00
C THR A 153 -17.48 43.85 20.66
N THR A 154 -17.15 42.58 20.38
CA THR A 154 -16.39 42.16 19.19
C THR A 154 -17.09 41.01 18.47
N ASP A 155 -16.79 40.89 17.18
CA ASP A 155 -17.20 39.76 16.35
C ASP A 155 -16.09 38.69 16.33
N ASN A 156 -16.49 37.44 16.52
CA ASN A 156 -15.57 36.30 16.58
C ASN A 156 -15.64 35.49 15.28
N TYR A 157 -14.51 35.47 14.59
CA TYR A 157 -14.28 34.69 13.37
C TYR A 157 -13.24 33.61 13.65
N CYS A 158 -13.53 32.39 13.18
CA CYS A 158 -12.60 31.27 13.27
C CYS A 158 -12.15 30.80 11.88
N LEU A 159 -10.89 30.39 11.80
CA LEU A 159 -10.15 30.02 10.61
C LEU A 159 -9.60 28.61 10.71
N ILE A 160 -9.72 27.86 9.61
CA ILE A 160 -9.00 26.61 9.42
C ILE A 160 -7.96 26.88 8.33
N LEU A 161 -6.68 26.91 8.72
CA LEU A 161 -5.57 27.12 7.81
C LEU A 161 -5.22 25.79 7.10
N PRO A 162 -4.99 25.80 5.78
CA PRO A 162 -4.38 24.66 5.10
C PRO A 162 -2.92 24.51 5.56
N THR A 163 -2.51 23.28 5.89
CA THR A 163 -1.13 22.99 6.30
C THR A 163 -0.14 23.25 5.15
N SER A 164 0.75 24.22 5.39
CA SER A 164 2.02 24.61 4.73
C SER A 164 2.03 25.23 3.32
N LYS A 165 2.24 26.57 3.33
CA LYS A 165 3.00 27.55 2.48
C LYS A 165 3.02 27.44 0.93
N PRO A 166 2.86 28.57 0.19
CA PRO A 166 3.15 28.70 -1.25
C PRO A 166 4.59 29.15 -1.59
N GLU A 167 5.14 28.67 -2.72
CA GLU A 167 6.26 29.23 -3.53
C GLU A 167 5.81 30.56 -4.21
N GLU A 168 6.59 31.58 -4.62
CA GLU A 168 8.02 31.93 -4.89
C GLU A 168 8.06 33.50 -5.04
N PRO A 169 9.20 34.26 -5.16
CA PRO A 169 10.27 34.07 -6.17
C PRO A 169 11.73 34.30 -5.73
N ASP A 170 12.59 33.59 -6.44
CA ASP A 170 14.06 33.56 -6.48
C ASP A 170 14.71 34.90 -6.90
N ARG A 171 15.75 35.33 -6.17
CA ARG A 171 16.88 36.10 -6.71
C ARG A 171 18.20 35.71 -6.04
N ASP A 172 18.85 34.75 -6.68
CA ASP A 172 20.31 34.49 -6.74
C ASP A 172 20.96 33.46 -5.80
N CYS A 173 20.15 32.57 -5.22
CA CYS A 173 20.60 31.32 -4.62
C CYS A 173 20.14 30.09 -5.39
N THR A 174 20.37 30.04 -6.69
CA THR A 174 19.95 28.89 -7.53
C THR A 174 20.44 27.56 -6.92
N ASN A 175 19.49 26.68 -6.55
CA ASN A 175 19.69 25.38 -5.88
C ASN A 175 20.18 25.41 -4.41
N PHE A 176 20.27 26.58 -3.79
CA PHE A 176 20.61 26.77 -2.37
C PHE A 176 19.41 27.44 -1.67
N ASP A 177 19.17 27.11 -0.41
CA ASP A 177 18.19 27.81 0.42
C ASP A 177 18.80 29.19 0.82
N HIS A 178 18.15 30.29 0.43
CA HIS A 178 18.57 31.66 0.74
C HIS A 178 18.30 31.99 2.21
N ASP A 179 19.27 32.61 2.86
CA ASP A 179 19.08 33.20 4.18
C ASP A 179 18.81 34.71 4.03
N ASP A 180 17.54 35.09 4.18
CA ASP A 180 17.05 36.46 3.97
C ASP A 180 17.74 37.50 4.89
N ASP A 181 18.37 37.05 5.97
CA ASP A 181 19.00 37.90 6.99
C ASP A 181 20.44 38.34 6.63
N ASN A 182 21.17 37.60 5.79
CA ASN A 182 22.59 37.86 5.52
C ASN A 182 23.02 37.83 4.04
N ASP A 183 22.09 37.60 3.10
CA ASP A 183 22.36 37.55 1.65
C ASP A 183 23.41 36.47 1.33
N VAL A 184 23.29 35.29 1.97
CA VAL A 184 24.17 34.13 1.78
C VAL A 184 23.34 32.89 1.45
N CYS A 185 23.87 32.05 0.56
CA CYS A 185 23.21 30.85 0.09
C CYS A 185 23.73 29.61 0.83
N TYR A 186 22.83 28.76 1.34
CA TYR A 186 23.18 27.50 2.01
C TYR A 186 22.54 26.28 1.34
N GLN A 187 23.25 25.15 1.29
CA GLN A 187 22.68 23.88 0.82
C GLN A 187 23.15 22.73 1.70
N VAL A 188 22.27 21.78 1.99
CA VAL A 188 22.61 20.59 2.78
C VAL A 188 22.65 19.33 1.91
N GLY A 189 23.83 18.71 1.84
CA GLY A 189 24.06 17.43 1.19
C GLY A 189 23.51 16.28 2.03
N LYS A 190 22.45 15.62 1.54
CA LYS A 190 21.80 14.50 2.25
C LYS A 190 22.63 13.21 2.26
N TYR A 191 23.53 13.05 1.30
CA TYR A 191 24.35 11.85 1.17
C TYR A 191 25.55 11.95 2.13
N PRO A 192 25.78 10.97 3.01
CA PRO A 192 26.94 10.95 3.87
C PRO A 192 28.24 10.97 3.05
N ALA A 193 29.13 11.89 3.37
CA ALA A 193 30.45 12.01 2.74
C ALA A 193 31.50 12.31 3.82
N ASN A 194 32.74 11.90 3.60
CA ASN A 194 33.84 12.34 4.46
C ASN A 194 34.19 13.81 4.19
N TRP A 195 34.97 14.44 5.07
CA TRP A 195 35.22 15.88 5.00
C TRP A 195 35.89 16.32 3.68
N THR A 196 36.76 15.47 3.11
CA THR A 196 37.46 15.78 1.84
C THR A 196 36.53 15.70 0.64
N GLU A 197 35.65 14.69 0.62
CA GLU A 197 34.61 14.53 -0.41
C GLU A 197 33.56 15.63 -0.30
N ALA A 198 33.07 15.95 0.90
CA ALA A 198 32.16 17.06 1.15
C ALA A 198 32.72 18.38 0.60
N ASN A 199 34.01 18.66 0.86
CA ASN A 199 34.67 19.85 0.33
C ASN A 199 34.77 19.85 -1.21
N THR A 200 35.06 18.70 -1.82
CA THR A 200 35.10 18.55 -3.28
C THR A 200 33.72 18.77 -3.91
N ILE A 201 32.67 18.24 -3.27
CA ILE A 201 31.29 18.37 -3.72
C ILE A 201 30.83 19.83 -3.61
N CYS A 202 31.05 20.51 -2.49
CA CYS A 202 30.69 21.92 -2.36
C CYS A 202 31.43 22.79 -3.41
N HIS A 203 32.72 22.54 -3.65
CA HIS A 203 33.47 23.26 -4.69
C HIS A 203 32.95 23.02 -6.11
N SER A 204 32.38 21.85 -6.39
CA SER A 204 31.75 21.58 -7.69
C SER A 204 30.51 22.46 -7.95
N PHE A 205 29.91 23.02 -6.89
CA PHE A 205 28.81 23.98 -6.95
C PHE A 205 29.24 25.44 -6.81
N GLY A 206 30.55 25.73 -6.87
CA GLY A 206 31.08 27.08 -6.61
C GLY A 206 30.99 27.51 -5.14
N ALA A 207 30.78 26.56 -4.22
CA ALA A 207 30.61 26.78 -2.80
C ALA A 207 31.78 26.21 -1.99
N ASN A 208 31.81 26.53 -0.69
CA ASN A 208 32.71 25.90 0.28
C ASN A 208 31.89 25.10 1.31
N VAL A 209 32.50 24.19 2.07
CA VAL A 209 31.82 23.61 3.23
C VAL A 209 31.56 24.73 4.24
N ALA A 210 30.35 24.74 4.83
CA ALA A 210 29.82 25.88 5.57
C ALA A 210 30.71 26.32 6.74
N SER A 211 31.02 27.62 6.76
CA SER A 211 31.53 28.37 7.90
C SER A 211 30.38 28.94 8.72
N ILE A 212 30.64 29.27 10.00
CA ILE A 212 29.64 29.84 10.91
C ILE A 212 30.30 30.93 11.75
N HIS A 213 29.71 32.13 11.72
CA HIS A 213 30.23 33.35 12.33
C HIS A 213 29.32 33.98 13.39
N ASN A 214 28.09 33.47 13.58
CA ASN A 214 27.17 33.92 14.61
C ASN A 214 26.07 32.88 14.93
N ASP A 215 25.29 33.15 15.98
CA ASP A 215 24.19 32.29 16.44
C ASP A 215 23.07 32.10 15.40
N LEU A 216 22.85 33.10 14.54
CA LEU A 216 21.78 33.09 13.52
C LEU A 216 22.12 32.08 12.41
N GLU A 217 23.33 32.15 11.86
CA GLU A 217 23.85 31.20 10.87
C GLU A 217 23.84 29.76 11.40
N ASN A 218 24.28 29.59 12.66
CA ASN A 218 24.27 28.29 13.34
C ASN A 218 22.85 27.71 13.42
N SER A 219 21.90 28.54 13.84
CA SER A 219 20.50 28.16 13.97
C SER A 219 19.84 27.91 12.62
N PHE A 220 20.19 28.69 11.60
CA PHE A 220 19.69 28.54 10.24
C PHE A 220 20.12 27.20 9.64
N ILE A 221 21.42 26.88 9.66
CA ILE A 221 21.94 25.59 9.17
C ILE A 221 21.28 24.44 9.93
N ARG A 222 21.14 24.54 11.26
CA ARG A 222 20.46 23.52 12.07
C ARG A 222 18.99 23.34 11.69
N ARG A 223 18.22 24.43 11.53
CA ARG A 223 16.81 24.37 11.10
C ARG A 223 16.68 23.79 9.70
N LEU A 224 17.55 24.19 8.79
CA LEU A 224 17.60 23.69 7.42
C LEU A 224 17.92 22.18 7.39
N SER A 225 18.82 21.73 8.25
CA SER A 225 19.13 20.31 8.44
C SER A 225 17.89 19.53 8.86
N VAL A 226 17.21 20.02 9.91
CA VAL A 226 16.02 19.36 10.48
C VAL A 226 14.86 19.36 9.48
N SER A 227 14.64 20.46 8.74
CA SER A 227 13.56 20.55 7.75
C SER A 227 13.75 19.55 6.59
N LYS A 228 15.00 19.21 6.26
CA LYS A 228 15.33 18.19 5.26
C LYS A 228 15.46 16.77 5.87
N GLY A 229 15.14 16.60 7.16
CA GLY A 229 15.12 15.31 7.88
C GLY A 229 16.48 14.83 8.41
N LEU A 230 17.49 15.70 8.46
CA LEU A 230 18.87 15.37 8.85
C LEU A 230 19.09 15.63 10.36
N ILE A 231 18.74 14.65 11.19
CA ILE A 231 18.76 14.76 12.68
C ILE A 231 19.98 14.10 13.36
N ASN A 232 20.87 13.45 12.59
CA ASN A 232 22.00 12.66 13.12
C ASN A 232 23.36 13.38 12.99
N GLY A 233 23.35 14.71 12.97
CA GLY A 233 24.54 15.54 12.85
C GLY A 233 24.95 15.87 11.41
N MET A 234 25.77 16.91 11.28
CA MET A 234 26.15 17.55 10.02
C MET A 234 27.63 17.96 10.05
N LEU A 235 28.41 17.62 9.03
CA LEU A 235 29.78 18.12 8.85
C LEU A 235 29.79 19.61 8.48
N LEU A 236 30.71 20.33 9.12
CA LEU A 236 31.00 21.74 8.88
C LEU A 236 32.41 21.94 8.32
N GLY A 237 32.71 23.14 7.82
CA GLY A 237 33.98 23.48 7.21
C GLY A 237 35.16 23.63 8.18
N GLY A 238 34.95 23.39 9.48
CA GLY A 238 35.97 23.56 10.52
C GLY A 238 36.97 22.41 10.55
N SER A 239 38.28 22.74 10.55
CA SER A 239 39.36 21.76 10.71
C SER A 239 40.52 22.29 11.57
N LEU A 240 41.15 21.42 12.36
CA LEU A 240 42.27 21.75 13.23
C LEU A 240 43.55 21.93 12.42
N ASN A 241 44.23 23.07 12.57
CA ASN A 241 45.55 23.28 11.99
C ASN A 241 46.65 22.78 12.94
N ALA A 242 47.20 21.61 12.66
CA ALA A 242 48.24 20.96 13.47
C ALA A 242 49.50 21.82 13.72
N LYS A 243 49.80 22.84 12.89
CA LYS A 243 50.98 23.72 13.07
C LYS A 243 50.74 24.87 14.05
N LYS A 244 49.49 25.29 14.24
CA LYS A 244 49.10 26.44 15.08
C LYS A 244 48.22 26.06 16.27
N ASN A 245 47.84 24.79 16.38
CA ASN A 245 46.95 24.25 17.41
C ASN A 245 45.65 25.07 17.56
N ALA A 246 45.05 25.45 16.43
CA ALA A 246 43.84 26.26 16.36
C ALA A 246 42.98 25.83 15.16
N TYR A 247 41.66 25.95 15.29
CA TYR A 247 40.71 25.65 14.21
C TYR A 247 40.68 26.74 13.15
N LYS A 248 40.37 26.35 11.91
CA LYS A 248 40.19 27.24 10.76
C LYS A 248 39.02 26.76 9.90
N TRP A 249 38.36 27.71 9.21
CA TRP A 249 37.33 27.41 8.23
C TRP A 249 37.92 27.07 6.85
N ALA A 250 37.18 26.28 6.07
CA ALA A 250 37.57 25.81 4.74
C ALA A 250 37.57 26.94 3.68
N ASP A 251 36.69 27.93 3.85
CA ASP A 251 36.55 29.11 2.98
C ASP A 251 37.64 30.19 3.23
N GLY A 252 38.47 30.02 4.26
CA GLY A 252 39.54 30.96 4.62
C GLY A 252 39.12 32.14 5.50
N THR A 253 37.87 32.17 5.96
CA THR A 253 37.37 33.19 6.90
C THR A 253 37.97 33.01 8.31
N LYS A 254 37.80 34.02 9.18
CA LYS A 254 38.36 34.00 10.54
C LYS A 254 37.53 33.09 11.44
N TRP A 255 38.18 32.42 12.39
CA TRP A 255 37.50 31.68 13.46
C TRP A 255 37.14 32.66 14.59
N ASP A 256 35.95 33.24 14.53
CA ASP A 256 35.46 34.31 15.42
C ASP A 256 34.22 33.94 16.24
N TYR A 257 33.60 32.79 15.96
CA TYR A 257 32.46 32.24 16.68
C TYR A 257 32.70 30.77 17.03
N ASP A 258 32.25 30.38 18.23
CA ASP A 258 32.46 29.05 18.77
C ASP A 258 31.21 28.57 19.50
N ASN A 259 30.72 27.39 19.12
CA ASN A 259 29.55 26.76 19.73
C ASN A 259 29.83 25.29 20.08
N PHE A 260 31.07 24.95 20.51
CA PHE A 260 31.37 23.59 20.94
C PHE A 260 30.50 23.17 22.13
N ALA A 261 30.02 21.94 22.09
CA ALA A 261 29.29 21.33 23.20
C ALA A 261 30.17 21.29 24.46
N PRO A 262 29.59 21.36 25.67
CA PRO A 262 30.36 21.30 26.91
C PRO A 262 31.29 20.08 26.95
N GLY A 263 32.60 20.32 26.99
CA GLY A 263 33.63 19.26 27.01
C GLY A 263 34.31 18.99 25.67
N PHE A 264 33.90 19.64 24.59
CA PHE A 264 34.57 19.61 23.29
C PHE A 264 35.38 20.90 23.05
N PRO A 265 36.45 20.86 22.25
CA PRO A 265 36.98 19.69 21.52
C PRO A 265 37.76 18.71 22.42
N LEU A 266 37.62 17.40 22.16
CA LEU A 266 38.32 16.31 22.83
C LEU A 266 39.62 15.92 22.10
N ASN A 267 40.74 15.91 22.82
CA ASN A 267 42.02 15.48 22.28
C ASN A 267 41.97 14.01 21.81
N GLY A 268 42.30 13.77 20.54
CA GLY A 268 42.32 12.42 19.93
C GLY A 268 40.99 11.94 19.35
N PHE A 269 39.94 12.77 19.35
CA PHE A 269 38.62 12.44 18.80
C PHE A 269 38.42 12.89 17.33
N GLY A 270 39.50 13.35 16.70
CA GLY A 270 39.55 13.80 15.32
C GLY A 270 39.72 15.31 15.16
N GLU A 271 40.02 15.75 13.94
CA GLU A 271 40.46 17.12 13.62
C GLU A 271 39.37 17.94 12.90
N CYS A 272 38.25 17.33 12.52
CA CYS A 272 37.17 17.99 11.77
C CYS A 272 35.99 18.33 12.69
N VAL A 273 35.15 19.29 12.30
CA VAL A 273 34.03 19.78 13.11
C VAL A 273 32.69 19.30 12.55
N ALA A 274 31.81 18.82 13.43
CA ALA A 274 30.44 18.47 13.10
C ALA A 274 29.46 19.11 14.08
N MET A 275 28.30 19.53 13.56
CA MET A 275 27.17 20.05 14.32
C MET A 275 26.22 18.92 14.72
N GLU A 276 25.73 18.94 15.95
CA GLU A 276 24.63 18.07 16.41
C GLU A 276 23.29 18.70 16.05
N THR A 277 22.53 18.07 15.14
CA THR A 277 21.26 18.63 14.64
C THR A 277 20.03 18.22 15.47
N ASN A 278 20.17 17.21 16.33
CA ASN A 278 19.15 16.77 17.29
C ASN A 278 18.91 17.76 18.45
N ASN A 279 19.95 18.49 18.85
CA ASN A 279 19.88 19.51 19.89
C ASN A 279 19.32 20.82 19.32
N VAL A 280 18.52 21.54 20.12
CA VAL A 280 17.96 22.85 19.76
C VAL A 280 19.07 23.88 19.52
N GLY A 281 20.19 23.77 20.23
CA GLY A 281 21.32 24.70 20.15
C GLY A 281 22.33 24.45 19.02
N GLY A 282 22.20 23.35 18.24
CA GLY A 282 23.14 23.06 17.13
C GLY A 282 24.61 23.04 17.56
N GLN A 283 24.92 22.42 18.72
CA GLN A 283 26.26 22.46 19.32
C GLN A 283 27.27 21.65 18.51
N TRP A 284 28.54 22.03 18.56
CA TRP A 284 29.59 21.41 17.75
C TRP A 284 30.41 20.39 18.54
N ILE A 285 30.89 19.37 17.83
CA ILE A 285 31.80 18.36 18.33
C ILE A 285 32.95 18.19 17.33
N ASN A 286 34.15 17.82 17.80
CA ASN A 286 35.21 17.39 16.89
C ASN A 286 35.08 15.90 16.60
N VAL A 287 35.27 15.52 15.34
CA VAL A 287 35.12 14.16 14.80
C VAL A 287 36.29 13.79 13.89
N ASP A 288 36.48 12.50 13.66
CA ASP A 288 37.43 12.02 12.66
C ASP A 288 37.01 12.52 11.27
N CYS A 289 37.96 13.07 10.50
CA CYS A 289 37.71 13.59 9.16
C CYS A 289 37.28 12.51 8.16
N THR A 290 37.49 11.22 8.48
CA THR A 290 36.97 10.09 7.70
C THR A 290 35.53 9.73 8.03
N THR A 291 34.91 10.38 9.03
CA THR A 291 33.51 10.12 9.40
C THR A 291 32.59 10.58 8.27
N GLU A 292 31.72 9.69 7.80
CA GLU A 292 30.75 10.01 6.76
C GLU A 292 29.46 10.55 7.40
N LEU A 293 29.19 11.84 7.19
CA LEU A 293 27.98 12.52 7.64
C LEU A 293 27.41 13.38 6.51
N PRO A 294 26.12 13.73 6.57
CA PRO A 294 25.59 14.85 5.79
C PRO A 294 26.43 16.11 6.01
N PHE A 295 26.50 17.01 5.03
CA PHE A 295 27.34 18.21 5.10
C PHE A 295 26.60 19.45 4.60
N ALA A 296 26.99 20.63 5.11
CA ALA A 296 26.44 21.91 4.66
C ALA A 296 27.44 22.64 3.74
N CYS A 297 26.96 23.24 2.66
CA CYS A 297 27.71 24.10 1.75
C CYS A 297 27.24 25.56 1.89
N ILE A 298 28.16 26.50 1.67
CA ILE A 298 27.94 27.96 1.73
C ILE A 298 28.54 28.65 0.49
N ARG A 299 27.83 29.63 -0.08
CA ARG A 299 28.35 30.52 -1.13
C ARG A 299 27.72 31.91 -1.05
N ALA A 300 28.40 32.90 -1.60
CA ALA A 300 27.82 34.23 -1.84
C ALA A 300 26.84 34.19 -3.05
N PRO A 301 25.87 35.11 -3.15
CA PRO A 301 25.02 35.28 -4.31
C PRO A 301 25.88 35.64 -5.54
N ASP A 302 25.61 35.01 -6.69
CA ASP A 302 26.44 35.13 -7.89
C ASP A 302 25.69 35.90 -8.98
N ASP A 303 26.06 37.16 -9.20
CA ASP A 303 25.46 38.10 -10.17
C ASP A 303 25.91 37.79 -11.62
N SER A 304 25.89 36.51 -12.04
CA SER A 304 26.27 36.12 -13.39
C SER A 304 25.36 35.07 -14.04
N ASP A 305 24.75 35.48 -15.16
CA ASP A 305 23.88 34.62 -15.99
C ASP A 305 24.60 33.31 -16.37
N PRO A 306 23.95 32.14 -16.31
CA PRO A 306 24.55 30.87 -16.69
C PRO A 306 24.91 30.86 -18.19
N VAL A 307 26.22 30.82 -18.51
CA VAL A 307 26.74 30.78 -19.89
C VAL A 307 27.10 29.36 -20.30
N CYS A 308 26.84 28.96 -21.56
CA CYS A 308 27.34 27.70 -22.11
C CYS A 308 28.87 27.67 -22.08
N ASP A 309 29.45 26.74 -21.33
CA ASP A 309 30.88 26.43 -21.43
C ASP A 309 31.17 25.65 -22.73
N GLY A 310 31.63 26.38 -23.75
CA GLY A 310 32.05 25.85 -25.04
C GLY A 310 33.44 25.19 -25.06
N SER A 311 34.03 24.91 -23.90
CA SER A 311 35.32 24.19 -23.82
C SER A 311 35.19 22.73 -24.26
N VAL A 312 36.30 22.17 -24.76
CA VAL A 312 36.38 20.75 -25.15
C VAL A 312 36.36 19.90 -23.87
N LYS A 313 35.37 19.02 -23.75
CA LYS A 313 35.18 18.16 -22.56
C LYS A 313 36.14 16.97 -22.59
N LYS A 314 36.55 16.51 -21.41
CA LYS A 314 37.44 15.35 -21.23
C LYS A 314 36.62 14.09 -20.99
N GLU A 315 37.24 12.94 -21.23
CA GLU A 315 36.62 11.64 -21.03
C GLU A 315 36.19 11.42 -19.57
N ASN A 316 35.03 10.76 -19.36
CA ASN A 316 34.33 10.61 -18.08
C ASN A 316 33.77 11.89 -17.44
N ASP A 317 33.87 13.05 -18.10
CA ASP A 317 33.18 14.24 -17.62
C ASP A 317 31.66 14.00 -17.66
N ILE A 318 30.97 14.46 -16.63
CA ILE A 318 29.50 14.56 -16.63
C ILE A 318 29.17 15.90 -17.28
N ILE A 319 28.40 15.84 -18.36
CA ILE A 319 28.06 16.99 -19.20
C ILE A 319 26.57 17.23 -19.08
N TYR A 320 26.21 18.46 -18.75
CA TYR A 320 24.84 18.92 -18.61
C TYR A 320 24.67 20.29 -19.25
N ASN A 321 23.44 20.66 -19.60
CA ASN A 321 23.14 22.01 -20.06
C ASN A 321 23.17 23.01 -18.88
N PRO A 322 23.52 24.29 -19.12
CA PRO A 322 23.38 25.36 -18.14
C PRO A 322 21.94 25.41 -17.63
N GLY A 323 21.79 25.60 -16.32
CA GLY A 323 20.51 25.62 -15.61
C GLY A 323 19.89 24.24 -15.29
N PHE A 324 20.49 23.11 -15.68
CA PHE A 324 20.07 21.78 -15.21
C PHE A 324 20.12 21.70 -13.66
N PRO A 325 19.11 21.12 -12.96
CA PRO A 325 17.93 20.43 -13.47
C PRO A 325 16.66 21.30 -13.56
N SER A 326 16.75 22.63 -13.47
CA SER A 326 15.57 23.47 -13.24
C SER A 326 15.19 24.34 -14.45
N ASP A 327 16.18 24.75 -15.25
CA ASP A 327 15.97 25.51 -16.48
C ASP A 327 16.91 25.04 -17.59
N ALA A 328 16.38 24.39 -18.62
CA ALA A 328 17.14 23.98 -19.80
C ALA A 328 16.91 24.90 -21.00
N SER A 329 16.53 26.17 -20.81
CA SER A 329 16.17 27.09 -21.89
C SER A 329 17.35 27.59 -22.73
N ILE A 330 18.59 27.32 -22.30
CA ILE A 330 19.81 27.84 -22.96
C ILE A 330 20.35 26.80 -23.97
N PRO A 331 20.40 27.12 -25.28
CA PRO A 331 20.95 26.22 -26.29
C PRO A 331 22.46 26.10 -26.17
N CYS A 332 22.99 24.87 -26.10
CA CYS A 332 24.44 24.64 -26.01
C CYS A 332 24.93 23.54 -26.95
N ASP A 333 26.17 23.69 -27.40
CA ASP A 333 26.89 22.73 -28.21
C ASP A 333 28.14 22.23 -27.48
N PHE A 334 28.18 20.93 -27.21
CA PHE A 334 29.31 20.28 -26.57
C PHE A 334 30.11 19.48 -27.59
N MET A 335 31.42 19.74 -27.61
CA MET A 335 32.36 19.03 -28.46
C MET A 335 33.07 17.93 -27.67
N LEU A 336 32.76 16.69 -28.00
CA LEU A 336 33.31 15.49 -27.36
C LEU A 336 34.41 14.94 -28.24
N LYS A 337 35.66 14.98 -27.77
CA LYS A 337 36.82 14.56 -28.55
C LYS A 337 37.62 13.51 -27.81
N VAL A 338 37.90 12.41 -28.51
CA VAL A 338 38.79 11.35 -28.04
C VAL A 338 40.04 11.27 -28.92
N ASP A 339 41.03 10.49 -28.50
CA ASP A 339 42.32 10.38 -29.19
C ASP A 339 42.17 9.89 -30.64
N PRO A 340 43.04 10.33 -31.57
CA PRO A 340 42.99 9.91 -32.98
C PRO A 340 43.06 8.38 -33.13
N GLY A 341 42.09 7.79 -33.83
CA GLY A 341 41.98 6.34 -34.05
C GLY A 341 40.97 5.62 -33.15
N MET A 342 40.35 6.32 -32.20
CA MET A 342 39.27 5.83 -31.34
C MET A 342 37.92 6.47 -31.72
N LEU A 343 36.82 5.80 -31.37
CA LEU A 343 35.46 6.31 -31.60
C LEU A 343 34.86 6.80 -30.29
N VAL A 344 34.07 7.88 -30.33
CA VAL A 344 33.33 8.42 -29.18
C VAL A 344 32.08 7.59 -28.93
N GLU A 345 31.86 7.17 -27.68
CA GLU A 345 30.65 6.51 -27.18
C GLU A 345 30.05 7.32 -26.02
N VAL A 346 28.83 7.83 -26.19
CA VAL A 346 28.11 8.69 -25.24
C VAL A 346 27.02 7.88 -24.54
N GLU A 347 26.96 7.96 -23.22
CA GLU A 347 25.90 7.39 -22.39
C GLU A 347 24.97 8.51 -21.89
N ILE A 348 23.67 8.32 -22.09
CA ILE A 348 22.61 9.19 -21.56
C ILE A 348 22.29 8.72 -20.14
N LEU A 349 22.67 9.54 -19.15
CA LEU A 349 22.37 9.30 -17.74
C LEU A 349 20.94 9.76 -17.41
N MET A 350 20.54 10.91 -17.94
CA MET A 350 19.20 11.49 -17.81
C MET A 350 18.90 12.42 -18.97
N LEU A 351 17.69 12.34 -19.53
CA LEU A 351 17.17 13.32 -20.48
C LEU A 351 15.69 13.55 -20.19
N GLU A 352 15.31 14.79 -19.92
CA GLU A 352 13.92 15.24 -19.86
C GLU A 352 13.75 16.42 -20.83
N ALA A 353 13.12 16.16 -21.97
CA ALA A 353 12.90 17.13 -23.03
C ALA A 353 11.43 17.13 -23.46
N ASN A 354 10.84 18.31 -23.74
CA ASN A 354 9.47 18.34 -24.27
C ASN A 354 9.43 17.68 -25.65
N SER A 355 8.67 16.59 -25.76
CA SER A 355 8.54 15.78 -26.98
C SER A 355 8.11 16.58 -28.22
N CYS A 356 7.49 17.76 -28.05
CA CYS A 356 7.00 18.60 -29.14
C CYS A 356 8.05 19.52 -29.77
N CYS A 357 9.10 19.93 -29.03
CA CYS A 357 9.94 21.05 -29.47
C CYS A 357 11.39 21.06 -28.96
N ASP A 358 11.70 20.43 -27.83
CA ASP A 358 13.07 20.36 -27.30
C ASP A 358 13.75 19.09 -27.83
N ARG A 359 15.02 19.19 -28.21
CA ARG A 359 15.75 18.03 -28.73
C ARG A 359 17.23 18.05 -28.38
N LEU A 360 17.74 16.88 -28.06
CA LEU A 360 19.18 16.59 -28.04
C LEU A 360 19.58 15.95 -29.36
N VAL A 361 20.46 16.61 -30.11
CA VAL A 361 20.98 16.12 -31.39
C VAL A 361 22.42 15.66 -31.20
N LEU A 362 22.68 14.38 -31.46
CA LEU A 362 24.02 13.80 -31.50
C LEU A 362 24.46 13.71 -32.96
N SER A 363 25.58 14.35 -33.31
CA SER A 363 26.11 14.38 -34.68
C SER A 363 27.57 13.96 -34.72
N GLU A 364 27.97 13.30 -35.80
CA GLU A 364 29.35 12.89 -36.02
C GLU A 364 30.18 14.04 -36.60
N GLY A 365 31.23 14.49 -35.90
CA GLY A 365 32.07 15.62 -36.30
C GLY A 365 31.62 16.99 -35.76
N THR A 366 32.07 18.07 -36.40
CA THR A 366 31.90 19.46 -35.90
C THR A 366 30.66 20.18 -36.45
N LEU A 367 30.65 20.54 -37.74
CA LEU A 367 29.61 21.34 -38.39
C LEU A 367 29.10 20.64 -39.66
N GLY A 368 27.79 20.37 -39.72
CA GLY A 368 27.16 19.68 -40.86
C GLY A 368 27.41 18.16 -40.91
N GLY A 369 27.81 17.57 -39.78
CA GLY A 369 28.05 16.14 -39.62
C GLY A 369 26.79 15.29 -39.76
N GLN A 370 26.96 13.99 -40.03
CA GLN A 370 25.83 13.06 -40.10
C GLN A 370 25.19 12.90 -38.70
N GLU A 371 23.87 13.03 -38.63
CA GLU A 371 23.12 12.85 -37.38
C GLU A 371 23.12 11.36 -36.98
N ILE A 372 23.53 11.10 -35.75
CA ILE A 372 23.55 9.76 -35.14
C ILE A 372 22.20 9.49 -34.49
N ALA A 373 21.68 10.46 -33.73
CA ALA A 373 20.38 10.38 -33.07
C ALA A 373 19.81 11.77 -32.77
N ILE A 374 18.48 11.87 -32.81
CA ILE A 374 17.71 13.01 -32.29
C ILE A 374 16.82 12.46 -31.18
N LEU A 375 17.01 12.94 -29.95
CA LEU A 375 16.34 12.44 -28.76
C LEU A 375 15.40 13.50 -28.20
N THR A 376 14.18 13.09 -27.83
CA THR A 376 13.12 13.89 -27.20
C THR A 376 12.37 13.05 -26.18
N GLY A 377 11.58 13.69 -25.29
CA GLY A 377 10.85 12.99 -24.23
C GLY A 377 11.70 12.68 -23.00
N GLU A 378 11.31 11.66 -22.25
CA GLU A 378 12.00 11.23 -21.03
C GLU A 378 12.80 9.95 -21.28
N LEU A 379 14.12 10.00 -21.07
CA LEU A 379 15.02 8.85 -21.12
C LEU A 379 15.83 8.76 -19.82
N TYR A 380 15.79 7.57 -19.23
CA TYR A 380 16.59 7.16 -18.07
C TYR A 380 17.23 5.81 -18.39
N ASP A 381 18.21 5.39 -17.57
CA ASP A 381 18.85 4.06 -17.61
C ASP A 381 19.86 3.80 -18.75
N GLY A 382 20.82 4.72 -18.96
CA GLY A 382 22.14 4.38 -19.54
C GLY A 382 22.16 4.04 -21.03
N TRP A 383 21.41 4.76 -21.85
CA TRP A 383 21.39 4.55 -23.31
C TRP A 383 22.69 5.01 -23.96
N THR A 384 23.32 4.17 -24.77
CA THR A 384 24.63 4.47 -25.38
C THR A 384 24.57 4.72 -26.90
N PHE A 385 25.23 5.77 -27.38
CA PHE A 385 25.34 6.15 -28.80
C PHE A 385 26.79 6.30 -29.22
N ARG A 386 27.16 5.88 -30.44
CA ARG A 386 28.56 5.81 -30.88
C ARG A 386 28.77 6.40 -32.29
N THR A 387 29.91 7.06 -32.47
CA THR A 387 30.42 7.50 -33.79
C THR A 387 30.86 6.33 -34.67
N THR A 388 30.82 6.49 -35.99
CA THR A 388 31.15 5.40 -36.94
C THR A 388 32.57 5.45 -37.49
N SER A 389 33.13 6.64 -37.65
CA SER A 389 34.40 6.88 -38.36
C SER A 389 35.25 8.00 -37.76
N GLN A 390 34.66 8.99 -37.10
CA GLN A 390 35.35 10.14 -36.53
C GLN A 390 35.59 10.00 -35.02
N ASN A 391 36.71 10.55 -34.54
CA ASN A 391 37.05 10.62 -33.13
C ASN A 391 36.44 11.84 -32.41
N VAL A 392 35.40 12.44 -32.99
CA VAL A 392 34.72 13.63 -32.50
C VAL A 392 33.21 13.46 -32.65
N MET A 393 32.46 13.72 -31.58
CA MET A 393 31.01 13.80 -31.58
C MET A 393 30.58 15.17 -31.07
N ARG A 394 29.55 15.75 -31.69
CA ARG A 394 28.88 16.96 -31.20
C ARG A 394 27.56 16.58 -30.55
N ALA A 395 27.37 16.99 -29.30
CA ALA A 395 26.10 16.91 -28.59
C ALA A 395 25.49 18.32 -28.52
N SER A 396 24.37 18.52 -29.22
CA SER A 396 23.70 19.81 -29.37
C SER A 396 22.36 19.79 -28.65
N TRP A 397 22.25 20.57 -27.58
CA TRP A 397 20.98 20.81 -26.89
C TRP A 397 20.25 21.98 -27.54
N GLN A 398 19.06 21.73 -28.07
CA GLN A 398 18.25 22.69 -28.81
C GLN A 398 16.87 22.83 -28.16
N PRO A 399 16.74 23.67 -27.13
CA PRO A 399 15.46 23.99 -26.51
C PRO A 399 14.66 24.94 -27.41
N LYS A 400 13.34 24.75 -27.47
CA LYS A 400 12.44 25.61 -28.25
C LYS A 400 11.11 25.80 -27.53
N GLY A 401 11.11 26.61 -26.49
CA GLY A 401 9.91 27.20 -25.90
C GLY A 401 9.26 26.45 -24.74
N GLY A 402 10.03 25.69 -23.94
CA GLY A 402 9.56 25.09 -22.69
C GLY A 402 10.21 25.72 -21.46
N VAL A 403 9.41 26.25 -20.55
CA VAL A 403 9.81 26.47 -19.15
C VAL A 403 9.44 25.18 -18.40
N ASN A 404 10.28 24.70 -17.46
CA ASN A 404 10.08 23.49 -16.63
C ASN A 404 10.46 22.13 -17.26
N VAL A 405 11.60 22.03 -17.95
CA VAL A 405 12.23 20.74 -18.29
C VAL A 405 13.61 20.65 -17.68
N LYS A 406 13.97 19.48 -17.14
CA LYS A 406 15.25 19.33 -16.45
C LYS A 406 16.44 19.43 -17.39
N GLY A 407 16.29 19.05 -18.65
CA GLY A 407 17.36 19.08 -19.66
C GLY A 407 18.08 17.75 -19.76
N MET A 408 19.38 17.78 -20.04
CA MET A 408 20.20 16.59 -20.28
C MET A 408 21.37 16.46 -19.31
N MET A 409 21.69 15.20 -18.97
CA MET A 409 22.91 14.78 -18.31
C MET A 409 23.48 13.56 -19.06
N ILE A 410 24.70 13.70 -19.58
CA ILE A 410 25.38 12.68 -20.38
C ILE A 410 26.82 12.50 -19.89
N THR A 411 27.41 11.35 -20.18
CA THR A 411 28.86 11.13 -20.06
C THR A 411 29.39 10.44 -21.31
N PHE A 412 30.71 10.43 -21.54
CA PHE A 412 31.28 9.78 -22.72
C PHE A 412 32.64 9.12 -22.46
N LEU A 413 32.88 8.06 -23.24
CA LEU A 413 34.04 7.18 -23.19
C LEU A 413 34.59 6.91 -24.60
N HIS A 414 35.86 6.50 -24.68
CA HIS A 414 36.47 6.03 -25.92
C HIS A 414 36.13 4.56 -26.20
N SER A 415 35.95 4.21 -27.47
CA SER A 415 35.55 2.88 -27.92
C SER A 415 36.37 2.42 -29.14
N SER A 416 36.94 1.20 -29.09
CA SER A 416 37.84 0.67 -30.14
C SER A 416 37.06 0.19 -31.39
N PRO A 417 37.50 0.48 -32.63
CA PRO A 417 36.78 0.09 -33.86
C PRO A 417 36.53 -1.42 -34.06
N SER A 418 37.15 -2.29 -33.26
CA SER A 418 37.15 -3.75 -33.44
C SER A 418 36.31 -4.55 -32.44
N SER A 419 35.60 -3.92 -31.50
CA SER A 419 34.81 -4.64 -30.50
C SER A 419 33.47 -5.15 -31.06
N ARG A 420 33.49 -6.35 -31.64
CA ARG A 420 32.31 -7.13 -32.01
C ARG A 420 31.64 -7.67 -30.73
N LEU A 421 30.33 -7.46 -30.60
CA LEU A 421 29.43 -7.88 -29.51
C LEU A 421 29.87 -9.10 -28.68
N THR A 422 30.05 -8.91 -27.37
CA THR A 422 29.83 -9.94 -26.36
C THR A 422 28.94 -9.38 -25.26
N ARG A 423 27.71 -9.87 -25.19
CA ARG A 423 26.79 -9.69 -24.06
C ARG A 423 27.42 -10.33 -22.82
N SER A 424 28.11 -9.53 -22.02
CA SER A 424 28.61 -9.94 -20.70
C SER A 424 27.45 -9.98 -19.71
N SER A 425 26.83 -11.14 -19.55
CA SER A 425 26.05 -11.48 -18.37
C SER A 425 26.99 -11.54 -17.16
N ARG A 426 27.04 -10.49 -16.34
CA ARG A 426 27.49 -10.63 -14.95
C ARG A 426 26.29 -11.08 -14.10
N PRO A 427 26.44 -12.11 -13.25
CA PRO A 427 25.35 -12.60 -12.43
C PRO A 427 25.12 -11.67 -11.22
N ARG A 428 24.10 -10.81 -11.29
CA ARG A 428 23.50 -10.14 -10.12
C ARG A 428 22.40 -11.05 -9.56
N ALA A 429 22.79 -12.13 -8.88
CA ALA A 429 21.83 -13.04 -8.27
C ALA A 429 22.29 -13.59 -6.93
N GLU A 430 23.01 -12.81 -6.12
CA GLU A 430 23.25 -13.18 -4.70
C GLU A 430 23.11 -12.01 -3.71
N TRP A 431 22.96 -10.76 -4.18
CA TRP A 431 22.76 -9.60 -3.30
C TRP A 431 21.29 -9.19 -3.11
N SER A 432 20.38 -9.77 -3.90
CA SER A 432 18.96 -9.40 -3.91
C SER A 432 18.20 -9.88 -2.68
N LEU A 433 18.59 -11.02 -2.07
CA LEU A 433 17.86 -11.56 -0.91
C LEU A 433 18.19 -10.81 0.40
N LEU A 434 19.44 -10.39 0.58
CA LEU A 434 19.87 -9.66 1.78
C LEU A 434 19.46 -8.17 1.75
N LEU A 435 19.39 -7.56 0.56
CA LEU A 435 18.85 -6.19 0.39
C LEU A 435 17.32 -6.16 0.43
N LEU A 436 16.61 -7.20 0.00
CA LEU A 436 15.17 -7.36 0.24
C LEU A 436 14.86 -7.54 1.74
N LEU A 437 15.66 -8.32 2.47
CA LEU A 437 15.46 -8.51 3.92
C LEU A 437 15.84 -7.26 4.75
N ARG A 438 16.87 -6.48 4.34
CA ARG A 438 17.20 -5.20 4.99
C ARG A 438 16.21 -4.09 4.63
N SER A 439 15.73 -4.00 3.40
CA SER A 439 14.71 -3.01 3.01
C SER A 439 13.34 -3.32 3.61
N LEU A 440 13.01 -4.59 3.86
CA LEU A 440 11.80 -4.98 4.61
C LEU A 440 11.86 -4.57 6.10
N SER A 441 13.05 -4.38 6.69
CA SER A 441 13.15 -3.90 8.08
C SER A 441 13.00 -2.39 8.24
N THR A 442 13.21 -1.59 7.19
CA THR A 442 13.23 -0.12 7.25
C THR A 442 12.10 0.57 6.50
N LEU A 443 11.47 -0.10 5.52
CA LEU A 443 10.29 0.43 4.83
C LEU A 443 9.09 0.73 5.76
N PRO A 444 8.83 -0.06 6.82
CA PRO A 444 7.63 0.18 7.62
C PRO A 444 7.72 1.36 8.59
N HIS A 445 8.92 1.65 9.10
CA HIS A 445 9.11 2.74 10.06
C HIS A 445 9.03 4.13 9.41
N LEU A 446 9.35 4.27 8.12
CA LEU A 446 9.26 5.55 7.41
C LEU A 446 7.85 5.89 6.88
N LEU A 447 6.98 4.89 6.69
CA LEU A 447 5.68 5.05 6.03
C LEU A 447 4.47 4.79 6.94
N ALA A 448 4.63 4.12 8.09
CA ALA A 448 3.56 3.93 9.07
C ALA A 448 3.39 5.12 10.02
N SER A 449 4.44 5.92 10.27
CA SER A 449 4.40 7.01 11.26
C SER A 449 3.78 8.32 10.73
N THR A 450 3.69 8.51 9.42
CA THR A 450 3.34 9.83 8.83
C THR A 450 1.98 9.93 8.16
N THR A 451 1.27 8.82 7.91
CA THR A 451 -0.03 8.86 7.20
C THR A 451 -1.24 8.48 8.07
N LEU A 452 -1.07 7.63 9.09
CA LEU A 452 -2.15 7.26 10.02
C LEU A 452 -2.29 8.22 11.22
N GLY A 453 -1.27 9.02 11.52
CA GLY A 453 -1.31 10.03 12.58
C GLY A 453 -2.05 11.31 12.19
N VAL A 454 -2.24 11.56 10.89
CA VAL A 454 -2.87 12.78 10.35
C VAL A 454 -4.37 12.58 10.11
N MET A 455 -4.84 11.34 10.00
CA MET A 455 -6.26 11.02 9.82
C MET A 455 -6.91 10.73 11.18
N GLY A 456 -7.94 11.49 11.53
CA GLY A 456 -8.72 11.21 12.75
C GLY A 456 -9.33 9.79 12.73
N PRO A 457 -9.56 9.16 13.89
CA PRO A 457 -10.07 7.78 13.98
C PRO A 457 -11.35 7.52 13.17
N GLN A 458 -12.22 8.53 13.09
CA GLN A 458 -13.50 8.44 12.37
C GLN A 458 -13.31 8.47 10.86
N LEU A 459 -12.35 9.26 10.37
CA LEU A 459 -12.00 9.26 8.95
C LEU A 459 -11.38 7.90 8.57
N LEU A 460 -10.52 7.34 9.42
CA LEU A 460 -9.95 6.00 9.21
C LEU A 460 -11.03 4.93 9.13
N LEU A 461 -12.00 4.94 10.06
CA LEU A 461 -13.15 4.02 10.03
C LEU A 461 -13.93 4.14 8.71
N HIS A 462 -14.23 5.38 8.28
CA HIS A 462 -14.95 5.64 7.03
C HIS A 462 -14.17 5.12 5.82
N CYS A 463 -12.85 5.29 5.79
CA CYS A 463 -12.00 4.76 4.73
C CYS A 463 -12.01 3.23 4.70
N ILE A 464 -11.90 2.56 5.86
CA ILE A 464 -11.97 1.10 5.94
C ILE A 464 -13.31 0.59 5.41
N VAL A 465 -14.42 1.20 5.84
CA VAL A 465 -15.75 0.84 5.35
C VAL A 465 -15.86 1.08 3.85
N ALA A 466 -15.46 2.25 3.35
CA ALA A 466 -15.54 2.59 1.93
C ALA A 466 -14.77 1.61 1.05
N LEU A 467 -13.57 1.21 1.45
CA LEU A 467 -12.77 0.22 0.73
C LEU A 467 -13.43 -1.16 0.67
N ASN A 468 -13.96 -1.63 1.79
CA ASN A 468 -14.63 -2.92 1.83
C ASN A 468 -15.91 -2.89 1.00
N CYS A 469 -16.66 -1.78 1.02
CA CYS A 469 -17.81 -1.55 0.14
C CYS A 469 -17.41 -1.50 -1.34
N LEU A 470 -16.28 -0.87 -1.68
CA LEU A 470 -15.74 -0.85 -3.05
C LEU A 470 -15.34 -2.26 -3.50
N GLN A 471 -14.73 -3.05 -2.62
CA GLN A 471 -14.40 -4.46 -2.89
C GLN A 471 -15.67 -5.29 -3.11
N THR A 472 -16.70 -5.12 -2.27
CA THR A 472 -18.02 -5.75 -2.48
C THR A 472 -18.61 -5.30 -3.82
N GLY A 473 -18.53 -4.01 -4.16
CA GLY A 473 -19.01 -3.46 -5.42
C GLY A 473 -18.30 -4.06 -6.64
N TRP A 474 -16.99 -4.26 -6.55
CA TRP A 474 -16.20 -4.96 -7.57
C TRP A 474 -16.69 -6.40 -7.78
N GLU A 475 -16.89 -7.15 -6.70
CA GLU A 475 -17.38 -8.53 -6.80
C GLU A 475 -18.82 -8.59 -7.34
N LEU A 476 -19.69 -7.67 -6.91
CA LEU A 476 -21.04 -7.53 -7.46
C LEU A 476 -21.02 -7.22 -8.97
N PHE A 477 -20.08 -6.38 -9.42
CA PHE A 477 -19.89 -6.10 -10.84
C PHE A 477 -19.48 -7.34 -11.63
N LEU A 478 -18.54 -8.13 -11.11
CA LEU A 478 -18.14 -9.40 -11.73
C LEU A 478 -19.33 -10.37 -11.82
N ILE A 479 -20.08 -10.55 -10.73
CA ILE A 479 -21.27 -11.42 -10.69
C ILE A 479 -22.34 -10.92 -11.66
N TYR A 480 -22.58 -9.62 -11.72
CA TYR A 480 -23.52 -9.02 -12.66
C TYR A 480 -23.18 -9.38 -14.11
N ARG A 481 -21.90 -9.28 -14.50
CA ARG A 481 -21.46 -9.67 -15.85
C ARG A 481 -21.70 -11.14 -16.14
N GLN A 482 -21.32 -12.02 -15.21
CA GLN A 482 -21.52 -13.46 -15.34
C GLN A 482 -23.00 -13.82 -15.44
N ARG A 483 -23.83 -13.25 -14.57
CA ARG A 483 -25.27 -13.46 -14.59
C ARG A 483 -25.90 -12.96 -15.89
N ARG A 484 -25.56 -11.75 -16.34
CA ARG A 484 -26.03 -11.19 -17.62
C ARG A 484 -25.62 -12.07 -18.80
N LYS A 485 -24.42 -12.68 -18.76
CA LYS A 485 -23.98 -13.63 -19.78
C LYS A 485 -24.89 -14.86 -19.82
N HIS A 486 -25.26 -15.42 -18.68
CA HIS A 486 -26.19 -16.54 -18.60
C HIS A 486 -27.64 -16.16 -18.98
N GLU A 487 -28.12 -14.98 -18.59
CA GLU A 487 -29.46 -14.50 -18.95
C GLU A 487 -29.59 -14.23 -20.46
N SER A 488 -28.57 -13.64 -21.08
CA SER A 488 -28.57 -13.36 -22.51
C SER A 488 -28.38 -14.60 -23.39
N THR A 489 -27.67 -15.62 -22.89
CA THR A 489 -27.38 -16.85 -23.64
C THR A 489 -28.46 -17.90 -23.37
N VAL A 490 -29.71 -17.61 -23.77
CA VAL A 490 -30.87 -18.45 -23.47
C VAL A 490 -30.77 -19.85 -24.09
N LYS A 491 -30.36 -19.90 -25.36
CA LYS A 491 -30.13 -21.15 -26.09
C LYS A 491 -28.69 -21.59 -25.96
N ARG A 492 -28.45 -22.90 -26.02
CA ARG A 492 -27.10 -23.46 -26.04
C ARG A 492 -26.31 -22.91 -27.25
N PRO A 493 -25.08 -22.40 -27.07
CA PRO A 493 -24.26 -21.95 -28.19
C PRO A 493 -23.86 -23.06 -29.15
N ALA A 494 -23.54 -22.68 -30.39
CA ALA A 494 -22.96 -23.60 -31.37
C ALA A 494 -21.54 -24.02 -30.95
N GLY A 495 -21.18 -25.29 -31.12
CA GLY A 495 -19.85 -25.84 -30.83
C GLY A 495 -19.71 -26.56 -29.47
N VAL A 496 -20.71 -26.48 -28.59
CA VAL A 496 -20.74 -27.20 -27.30
C VAL A 496 -21.72 -28.36 -27.30
N GLU A 497 -22.18 -28.81 -28.48
CA GLU A 497 -23.24 -29.81 -28.59
C GLU A 497 -22.82 -31.18 -28.09
N SER A 498 -21.51 -31.46 -28.16
CA SER A 498 -20.89 -32.66 -27.63
C SER A 498 -20.71 -32.66 -26.11
N ILE A 499 -20.90 -31.51 -25.45
CA ILE A 499 -20.65 -31.34 -24.02
C ILE A 499 -21.96 -31.38 -23.22
N ILE A 500 -23.00 -30.70 -23.69
CA ILE A 500 -24.26 -30.59 -22.94
C ILE A 500 -25.48 -30.61 -23.87
N SER A 501 -26.55 -31.29 -23.45
CA SER A 501 -27.83 -31.30 -24.18
C SER A 501 -28.56 -29.95 -24.02
N GLU A 502 -29.53 -29.64 -24.89
CA GLU A 502 -30.32 -28.39 -24.75
C GLU A 502 -31.15 -28.36 -23.45
N GLU A 503 -31.67 -29.51 -23.04
CA GLU A 503 -32.43 -29.66 -21.80
C GLU A 503 -31.53 -29.43 -20.57
N ASP A 504 -30.37 -30.10 -20.54
CA ASP A 504 -29.42 -29.98 -19.42
C ASP A 504 -28.81 -28.58 -19.38
N TYR A 505 -28.55 -27.96 -20.53
CA TYR A 505 -28.11 -26.57 -20.60
C TYR A 505 -29.12 -25.61 -19.97
N THR A 506 -30.41 -25.81 -20.25
CA THR A 506 -31.47 -24.98 -19.68
C THR A 506 -31.54 -25.13 -18.16
N LYS A 507 -31.39 -26.36 -17.64
CA LYS A 507 -31.34 -26.62 -16.19
C LYS A 507 -30.09 -26.00 -15.54
N ALA A 508 -28.90 -26.25 -16.09
CA ALA A 508 -27.64 -25.70 -15.60
C ALA A 508 -27.65 -24.16 -15.60
N ARG A 509 -28.22 -23.55 -16.65
CA ARG A 509 -28.38 -22.09 -16.74
C ARG A 509 -29.31 -21.55 -15.65
N SER A 510 -30.45 -22.20 -15.42
CA SER A 510 -31.39 -21.81 -14.34
C SER A 510 -30.71 -21.90 -12.98
N TYR A 511 -30.06 -23.03 -12.68
CA TYR A 511 -29.31 -23.24 -11.45
C TYR A 511 -28.25 -22.16 -11.22
N SER A 512 -27.45 -21.86 -12.24
CA SER A 512 -26.42 -20.82 -12.16
C SER A 512 -27.02 -19.43 -11.91
N ILE A 513 -28.13 -19.07 -12.57
CA ILE A 513 -28.80 -17.77 -12.36
C ILE A 513 -29.34 -17.65 -10.93
N ASP A 514 -29.97 -18.71 -10.40
CA ASP A 514 -30.52 -18.71 -9.04
C ASP A 514 -29.41 -18.58 -8.00
N ARG A 515 -28.32 -19.34 -8.16
CA ARG A 515 -27.14 -19.22 -7.28
C ARG A 515 -26.48 -17.86 -7.33
N LEU A 516 -26.27 -17.30 -8.53
CA LEU A 516 -25.67 -15.97 -8.67
C LEU A 516 -26.59 -14.88 -8.10
N SER A 517 -27.91 -15.01 -8.27
CA SER A 517 -28.88 -14.06 -7.71
C SER A 517 -28.89 -14.10 -6.18
N PHE A 518 -28.85 -15.29 -5.59
CA PHE A 518 -28.72 -15.42 -4.15
C PHE A 518 -27.37 -14.95 -3.62
N LYS A 519 -26.26 -15.20 -4.35
CA LYS A 519 -24.94 -14.68 -4.01
C LYS A 519 -24.94 -13.14 -3.92
N VAL A 520 -25.60 -12.45 -4.86
CA VAL A 520 -25.79 -10.99 -4.78
C VAL A 520 -26.54 -10.60 -3.52
N PHE A 521 -27.68 -11.24 -3.24
CA PHE A 521 -28.49 -10.94 -2.05
C PHE A 521 -27.69 -11.15 -0.75
N ARG A 522 -27.02 -12.30 -0.63
CA ARG A 522 -26.16 -12.66 0.50
C ARG A 522 -25.06 -11.62 0.72
N MET A 523 -24.33 -11.25 -0.32
CA MET A 523 -23.26 -10.26 -0.22
C MET A 523 -23.75 -8.87 0.20
N VAL A 524 -24.93 -8.44 -0.27
CA VAL A 524 -25.51 -7.15 0.14
C VAL A 524 -25.86 -7.16 1.62
N ILE A 525 -26.42 -8.26 2.12
CA ILE A 525 -26.69 -8.44 3.55
C ILE A 525 -25.39 -8.46 4.35
N GLU A 526 -24.39 -9.25 3.94
CA GLU A 526 -23.09 -9.34 4.61
C GLU A 526 -22.38 -7.97 4.67
N CYS A 527 -22.46 -7.18 3.59
CA CYS A 527 -21.94 -5.81 3.57
C CYS A 527 -22.71 -4.89 4.53
N ALA A 528 -24.04 -4.95 4.55
CA ALA A 528 -24.85 -4.18 5.49
C ALA A 528 -24.58 -4.56 6.96
N LEU A 529 -24.41 -5.86 7.24
CA LEU A 529 -24.04 -6.37 8.56
C LEU A 529 -22.64 -5.89 8.95
N MET A 530 -21.66 -5.96 8.06
CA MET A 530 -20.33 -5.42 8.29
C MET A 530 -20.39 -3.94 8.66
N ILE A 531 -21.06 -3.11 7.85
CA ILE A 531 -21.24 -1.66 8.14
C ILE A 531 -21.85 -1.48 9.53
N THR A 532 -22.93 -2.20 9.82
CA THR A 532 -23.62 -2.11 11.12
C THR A 532 -22.71 -2.50 12.28
N MET A 533 -21.95 -3.60 12.16
CA MET A 533 -21.03 -4.06 13.20
C MET A 533 -19.89 -3.06 13.43
N LEU A 534 -19.35 -2.46 12.36
CA LEU A 534 -18.25 -1.50 12.48
C LEU A 534 -18.71 -0.17 13.11
N TYR A 535 -19.88 0.37 12.74
CA TYR A 535 -20.37 1.63 13.27
C TYR A 535 -21.07 1.53 14.65
N SER A 536 -21.61 0.36 15.01
CA SER A 536 -22.30 0.17 16.29
C SER A 536 -21.36 -0.03 17.49
N GLY A 537 -20.05 -0.13 17.27
CA GLY A 537 -19.10 -0.48 18.33
C GLY A 537 -19.19 -1.95 18.76
N TYR A 538 -19.65 -2.85 17.87
CA TYR A 538 -19.84 -4.28 18.15
C TYR A 538 -18.62 -4.94 18.82
N TYR A 539 -17.42 -4.70 18.29
CA TYR A 539 -16.19 -5.29 18.81
C TYR A 539 -15.87 -4.79 20.22
N HIS A 540 -16.04 -3.49 20.48
CA HIS A 540 -15.88 -2.91 21.80
C HIS A 540 -16.89 -3.47 22.80
N TYR A 541 -18.16 -3.59 22.41
CA TYR A 541 -19.22 -4.15 23.25
C TYR A 541 -18.95 -5.61 23.64
N LEU A 542 -18.59 -6.45 22.67
CA LEU A 542 -18.26 -7.85 22.96
C LEU A 542 -17.02 -7.97 23.84
N TRP A 543 -16.00 -7.15 23.59
CA TRP A 543 -14.78 -7.17 24.38
C TRP A 543 -15.03 -6.76 25.84
N THR A 544 -15.70 -5.63 26.06
CA THR A 544 -16.02 -5.15 27.41
C THR A 544 -16.84 -6.17 28.19
N THR A 545 -17.83 -6.79 27.53
CA THR A 545 -18.58 -7.92 28.11
C THR A 545 -17.65 -9.07 28.49
N ALA A 546 -16.73 -9.46 27.60
CA ALA A 546 -15.80 -10.55 27.87
C ALA A 546 -14.78 -10.23 28.98
N THR A 547 -14.32 -8.99 29.10
CA THR A 547 -13.39 -8.54 30.16
C THR A 547 -13.96 -8.65 31.57
N SER A 548 -15.28 -8.73 31.72
CA SER A 548 -15.92 -8.98 33.02
C SER A 548 -15.76 -10.42 33.53
N THR A 549 -15.12 -11.30 32.75
CA THR A 549 -14.96 -12.73 33.04
C THR A 549 -13.50 -13.11 33.33
N TRP A 550 -13.29 -14.32 33.85
CA TRP A 550 -11.95 -14.85 34.16
C TRP A 550 -11.13 -15.26 32.92
N ALA A 551 -11.77 -15.35 31.74
CA ALA A 551 -11.10 -15.70 30.48
C ALA A 551 -11.61 -14.82 29.31
N PRO A 552 -11.23 -13.53 29.28
CA PRO A 552 -11.77 -12.58 28.30
C PRO A 552 -11.57 -13.00 26.84
N LEU A 553 -10.39 -13.51 26.47
CA LEU A 553 -10.12 -13.99 25.12
C LEU A 553 -11.08 -15.11 24.69
N SER A 554 -11.23 -16.13 25.53
CA SER A 554 -12.09 -17.28 25.23
C SER A 554 -13.56 -16.88 25.13
N VAL A 555 -14.04 -16.06 26.06
CA VAL A 555 -15.42 -15.58 26.07
C VAL A 555 -15.70 -14.70 24.84
N PHE A 556 -14.78 -13.80 24.49
CA PHE A 556 -14.91 -12.98 23.29
C PHE A 556 -15.02 -13.84 22.02
N LEU A 557 -14.15 -14.84 21.85
CA LEU A 557 -14.18 -15.73 20.68
C LEU A 557 -15.45 -16.57 20.61
N ILE A 558 -15.94 -17.08 21.74
CA ILE A 558 -17.20 -17.83 21.81
C ILE A 558 -18.37 -16.94 21.41
N LEU A 559 -18.48 -15.73 21.97
CA LEU A 559 -19.55 -14.80 21.66
C LEU A 559 -19.50 -14.37 20.19
N HIS A 560 -18.32 -14.03 19.68
CA HIS A 560 -18.13 -13.64 18.28
C HIS A 560 -18.55 -14.77 17.33
N ASN A 561 -18.08 -16.01 17.57
CA ASN A 561 -18.43 -17.15 16.73
C ASN A 561 -19.94 -17.48 16.80
N LEU A 562 -20.56 -17.35 17.98
CA LEU A 562 -21.99 -17.58 18.14
C LEU A 562 -22.82 -16.55 17.39
N VAL A 563 -22.48 -15.26 17.48
CA VAL A 563 -23.17 -14.21 16.73
C VAL A 563 -23.01 -14.44 15.23
N SER A 564 -21.80 -14.70 14.74
CA SER A 564 -21.55 -14.99 13.33
C SER A 564 -22.33 -16.21 12.83
N PHE A 565 -22.40 -17.27 13.64
CA PHE A 565 -23.21 -18.46 13.34
C PHE A 565 -24.71 -18.14 13.22
N LEU A 566 -25.25 -17.37 14.15
CA LEU A 566 -26.68 -17.01 14.15
C LEU A 566 -27.06 -16.11 12.97
N LEU A 567 -26.15 -15.22 12.53
CA LEU A 567 -26.36 -14.36 11.36
C LEU A 567 -26.26 -15.13 10.04
N ASP A 568 -25.36 -16.12 9.94
CA ASP A 568 -25.21 -16.95 8.73
C ASP A 568 -26.32 -18.01 8.59
N LEU A 569 -26.84 -18.54 9.70
CA LEU A 569 -27.77 -19.68 9.70
C LEU A 569 -28.99 -19.48 8.77
N PRO A 570 -29.72 -18.35 8.76
CA PRO A 570 -30.85 -18.16 7.85
C PRO A 570 -30.46 -18.18 6.37
N LEU A 571 -29.32 -17.57 6.02
CA LEU A 571 -28.81 -17.53 4.65
C LEU A 571 -28.39 -18.93 4.20
N SER A 572 -27.69 -19.63 5.08
CA SER A 572 -27.22 -21.00 4.87
C SER A 572 -28.38 -22.00 4.71
N LEU A 573 -29.45 -21.85 5.51
CA LEU A 573 -30.67 -22.64 5.37
C LEU A 573 -31.38 -22.36 4.03
N TYR A 574 -31.43 -21.10 3.59
CA TYR A 574 -32.04 -20.76 2.30
C TYR A 574 -31.25 -21.36 1.13
N GLU A 575 -29.91 -21.27 1.17
CA GLU A 575 -29.04 -21.85 0.14
C GLU A 575 -29.30 -23.36 0.00
N ASN A 576 -29.29 -24.10 1.11
CA ASN A 576 -29.41 -25.57 1.07
C ASN A 576 -30.86 -26.04 0.87
N PHE A 577 -31.83 -25.51 1.60
CA PHE A 577 -33.22 -26.03 1.60
C PHE A 577 -34.16 -25.34 0.62
N VAL A 578 -33.73 -24.26 -0.06
CA VAL A 578 -34.50 -23.63 -1.13
C VAL A 578 -33.79 -23.77 -2.46
N ILE A 579 -32.54 -23.30 -2.59
CA ILE A 579 -31.86 -23.29 -3.90
C ILE A 579 -31.37 -24.69 -4.27
N GLU A 580 -30.58 -25.33 -3.42
CA GLU A 580 -30.06 -26.67 -3.71
C GLU A 580 -31.19 -27.72 -3.74
N GLU A 581 -32.26 -27.56 -2.97
CA GLU A 581 -33.45 -28.40 -3.04
C GLU A 581 -34.21 -28.21 -4.36
N LEU A 582 -34.43 -26.96 -4.81
CA LEU A 582 -35.09 -26.64 -6.09
C LEU A 582 -34.41 -27.32 -7.27
N HIS A 583 -33.08 -27.42 -7.24
CA HIS A 583 -32.26 -28.05 -8.28
C HIS A 583 -31.91 -29.52 -8.00
N GLY A 584 -32.46 -30.10 -6.93
CA GLY A 584 -32.36 -31.52 -6.60
C GLY A 584 -31.02 -32.01 -6.05
N PHE A 585 -30.14 -31.07 -5.66
CA PHE A 585 -28.82 -31.35 -5.10
C PHE A 585 -28.83 -31.56 -3.59
N ASN A 586 -29.76 -30.92 -2.87
CA ASN A 586 -29.85 -31.10 -1.43
C ASN A 586 -30.23 -32.54 -1.07
N LYS A 587 -29.48 -33.12 -0.12
CA LYS A 587 -29.75 -34.43 0.50
C LYS A 587 -29.80 -34.35 2.03
N TYR A 588 -29.60 -33.17 2.60
CA TYR A 588 -29.69 -32.97 4.04
C TYR A 588 -31.13 -33.18 4.53
N THR A 589 -31.26 -33.85 5.68
CA THR A 589 -32.46 -33.70 6.51
C THR A 589 -32.28 -32.51 7.46
N GLY A 590 -33.36 -31.79 7.78
CA GLY A 590 -33.27 -30.59 8.62
C GLY A 590 -32.62 -30.84 9.98
N SER A 591 -32.89 -31.98 10.62
CA SER A 591 -32.27 -32.37 11.89
C SER A 591 -30.79 -32.70 11.74
N PHE A 592 -30.42 -33.46 10.70
CA PHE A 592 -29.02 -33.77 10.42
C PHE A 592 -28.22 -32.49 10.15
N TYR A 593 -28.77 -31.55 9.37
CA TYR A 593 -28.14 -30.27 9.07
C TYR A 593 -27.83 -29.46 10.33
N ILE A 594 -28.81 -29.28 11.23
CA ILE A 594 -28.62 -28.50 12.46
C ILE A 594 -27.60 -29.18 13.38
N VAL A 595 -27.69 -30.51 13.56
CA VAL A 595 -26.74 -31.25 14.40
C VAL A 595 -25.33 -31.18 13.82
N ASP A 596 -25.18 -31.28 12.50
CA ASP A 596 -23.91 -31.12 11.80
C ASP A 596 -23.34 -29.70 11.97
N ALA A 597 -24.18 -28.67 11.82
CA ALA A 597 -23.80 -27.27 11.98
C ALA A 597 -23.33 -26.96 13.42
N ILE A 598 -24.05 -27.46 14.44
CA ILE A 598 -23.64 -27.32 15.86
C ILE A 598 -22.33 -28.07 16.13
N LYS A 599 -22.18 -29.30 15.63
CA LYS A 599 -20.92 -30.06 15.76
C LYS A 599 -19.74 -29.29 15.15
N LYS A 600 -19.93 -28.69 13.97
CA LYS A 600 -18.91 -27.84 13.32
C LYS A 600 -18.57 -26.62 14.16
N LEU A 601 -19.55 -25.90 14.70
CA LEU A 601 -19.35 -24.72 15.56
C LEU A 601 -18.57 -25.06 16.83
N VAL A 602 -18.94 -26.14 17.52
CA VAL A 602 -18.28 -26.58 18.75
C VAL A 602 -16.84 -26.98 18.47
N LEU A 603 -16.61 -27.80 17.45
CA LEU A 603 -15.27 -28.28 17.11
C LEU A 603 -14.36 -27.14 16.64
N SER A 604 -14.85 -26.25 15.78
CA SER A 604 -14.06 -25.11 15.29
C SER A 604 -13.70 -24.17 16.44
N THR A 605 -14.65 -23.85 17.33
CA THR A 605 -14.39 -22.99 18.50
C THR A 605 -13.40 -23.63 19.47
N ALA A 606 -13.52 -24.95 19.72
CA ALA A 606 -12.60 -25.69 20.58
C ALA A 606 -11.15 -25.70 20.05
N ILE A 607 -10.96 -25.68 18.73
CA ILE A 607 -9.64 -25.59 18.09
C ILE A 607 -9.13 -24.14 18.06
N THR A 608 -10.00 -23.17 17.75
CA THR A 608 -9.62 -21.76 17.62
C THR A 608 -9.13 -21.16 18.94
N ILE A 609 -9.76 -21.47 20.08
CA ILE A 609 -9.38 -20.90 21.39
C ILE A 609 -7.90 -21.17 21.74
N PRO A 610 -7.40 -22.42 21.77
CA PRO A 610 -6.00 -22.68 22.12
C PRO A 610 -5.02 -22.10 21.09
N LEU A 611 -5.37 -22.15 19.80
CA LEU A 611 -4.53 -21.57 18.75
C LEU A 611 -4.45 -20.04 18.85
N ALA A 612 -5.57 -19.37 19.06
CA ALA A 612 -5.62 -17.93 19.26
C ALA A 612 -4.90 -17.52 20.54
N SER A 613 -5.01 -18.30 21.61
CA SER A 613 -4.27 -18.05 22.86
C SER A 613 -2.76 -18.14 22.64
N GLY A 614 -2.29 -19.16 21.92
CA GLY A 614 -0.88 -19.28 21.54
C GLY A 614 -0.41 -18.15 20.63
N ALA A 615 -1.24 -17.75 19.65
CA ALA A 615 -0.94 -16.64 18.75
C ALA A 615 -0.85 -15.29 19.49
N VAL A 616 -1.83 -14.96 20.34
CA VAL A 616 -1.83 -13.74 21.16
C VAL A 616 -0.61 -13.72 22.08
N TRP A 617 -0.31 -14.84 22.76
CA TRP A 617 0.87 -14.94 23.60
C TRP A 617 2.17 -14.67 22.81
N LEU A 618 2.31 -15.23 21.61
CA LEU A 618 3.47 -14.98 20.74
C LEU A 618 3.55 -13.52 20.29
N ILE A 619 2.42 -12.87 19.98
CA ILE A 619 2.40 -11.46 19.57
C ILE A 619 2.84 -10.55 20.74
N GLU A 620 2.35 -10.83 21.94
CA GLU A 620 2.62 -10.00 23.13
C GLU A 620 4.03 -10.23 23.70
N ASN A 621 4.60 -11.44 23.53
CA ASN A 621 5.88 -11.81 24.15
C ASN A 621 7.01 -12.02 23.12
N GLY A 622 6.73 -11.92 21.82
CA GLY A 622 7.67 -12.26 20.75
C GLY A 622 8.64 -11.16 20.33
N GLY A 623 8.54 -9.95 20.90
CA GLY A 623 9.37 -8.79 20.53
C GLY A 623 9.20 -8.34 19.08
N ASP A 624 10.15 -7.59 18.51
CA ASP A 624 10.02 -7.00 17.16
C ASP A 624 9.86 -8.03 16.03
N LEU A 625 10.36 -9.26 16.25
CA LEU A 625 10.27 -10.37 15.30
C LEU A 625 9.12 -11.35 15.62
N PHE A 626 8.15 -10.95 16.44
CA PHE A 626 7.01 -11.81 16.82
C PHE A 626 6.31 -12.42 15.61
N PHE A 627 6.22 -11.68 14.49
CA PHE A 627 5.55 -12.14 13.27
C PHE A 627 6.25 -13.34 12.62
N ILE A 628 7.58 -13.51 12.82
CA ILE A 628 8.33 -14.69 12.38
C ILE A 628 8.03 -15.89 13.28
N TYR A 629 8.02 -15.70 14.60
CA TYR A 629 7.66 -16.77 15.53
C TYR A 629 6.21 -17.23 15.33
N LEU A 630 5.30 -16.27 15.11
CA LEU A 630 3.91 -16.53 14.79
C LEU A 630 3.76 -17.23 13.44
N TRP A 631 4.54 -16.83 12.43
CA TRP A 631 4.59 -17.53 11.14
C TRP A 631 5.00 -18.99 11.34
N VAL A 632 6.12 -19.26 12.00
CA VAL A 632 6.59 -20.64 12.29
C VAL A 632 5.53 -21.44 13.07
N PHE A 633 4.90 -20.83 14.07
CA PHE A 633 3.82 -21.46 14.82
C PHE A 633 2.64 -21.85 13.90
N ILE A 634 2.18 -20.93 13.06
CA ILE A 634 1.09 -21.17 12.11
C ILE A 634 1.49 -22.24 11.08
N SER A 635 2.71 -22.20 10.53
CA SER A 635 3.22 -23.20 9.59
C SER A 635 3.23 -24.60 10.21
N ILE A 636 3.68 -24.74 11.46
CA ILE A 636 3.63 -26.01 12.19
C ILE A 636 2.19 -26.48 12.34
N VAL A 637 1.28 -25.58 12.74
CA VAL A 637 -0.16 -25.89 12.88
C VAL A 637 -0.76 -26.34 11.55
N ILE A 638 -0.44 -25.67 10.44
CA ILE A 638 -0.91 -26.04 9.09
C ILE A 638 -0.38 -27.42 8.70
N LEU A 639 0.92 -27.69 8.86
CA LEU A 639 1.52 -28.99 8.55
C LEU A 639 0.90 -30.12 9.39
N LEU A 640 0.66 -29.86 10.68
CA LEU A 640 -0.04 -30.80 11.56
C LEU A 640 -1.50 -30.98 11.11
N ALA A 641 -2.21 -29.90 10.79
CA ALA A 641 -3.60 -29.93 10.34
C ALA A 641 -3.75 -30.73 9.03
N MET A 642 -2.82 -30.60 8.07
CA MET A 642 -2.82 -31.39 6.84
C MET A 642 -2.74 -32.91 7.11
N THR A 643 -2.20 -33.32 8.25
CA THR A 643 -2.10 -34.73 8.67
C THR A 643 -3.28 -35.13 9.56
N ILE A 644 -3.65 -34.29 10.52
CA ILE A 644 -4.68 -34.57 11.52
C ILE A 644 -6.07 -34.48 10.90
N TYR A 645 -6.32 -33.51 10.02
CA TYR A 645 -7.65 -33.24 9.49
C TYR A 645 -8.24 -34.44 8.76
N PRO A 646 -7.60 -35.04 7.73
CA PRO A 646 -8.18 -36.18 7.03
C PRO A 646 -8.27 -37.44 7.90
N ALA A 647 -7.37 -37.60 8.86
CA ALA A 647 -7.27 -38.81 9.67
C ALA A 647 -8.25 -38.84 10.86
N TYR A 648 -8.55 -37.67 11.46
CA TYR A 648 -9.28 -37.59 12.72
C TYR A 648 -10.44 -36.59 12.72
N ILE A 649 -10.38 -35.52 11.90
CA ILE A 649 -11.42 -34.49 11.89
C ILE A 649 -12.49 -34.82 10.85
N ALA A 650 -12.10 -35.06 9.59
CA ALA A 650 -13.04 -35.38 8.52
C ALA A 650 -13.91 -36.62 8.83
N PRO A 651 -13.39 -37.70 9.43
CA PRO A 651 -14.22 -38.85 9.81
C PRO A 651 -15.27 -38.59 10.90
N LEU A 652 -15.25 -37.45 11.60
CA LEU A 652 -16.31 -37.06 12.53
C LEU A 652 -17.58 -36.55 11.79
N PHE A 653 -17.40 -36.14 10.53
CA PHE A 653 -18.43 -35.54 9.70
C PHE A 653 -18.91 -36.48 8.60
N ASP A 654 -18.00 -37.28 8.04
CA ASP A 654 -18.28 -38.15 6.91
C ASP A 654 -17.81 -39.58 7.17
N GLN A 655 -18.54 -40.55 6.62
CA GLN A 655 -18.16 -41.96 6.71
C GLN A 655 -17.15 -42.29 5.60
N TYR A 656 -16.00 -42.86 5.99
CA TYR A 656 -14.97 -43.35 5.07
C TYR A 656 -14.93 -44.87 5.12
N SER A 657 -15.04 -45.51 3.95
CA SER A 657 -14.86 -46.96 3.80
C SER A 657 -13.71 -47.26 2.82
N PRO A 658 -12.96 -48.36 3.00
CA PRO A 658 -11.99 -48.77 1.99
C PRO A 658 -12.72 -49.12 0.68
N LEU A 659 -12.11 -48.79 -0.46
CA LEU A 659 -12.67 -49.18 -1.76
C LEU A 659 -12.74 -50.72 -1.84
N PRO A 660 -13.92 -51.30 -2.17
CA PRO A 660 -14.08 -52.74 -2.34
C PRO A 660 -13.15 -53.31 -3.41
N ASP A 661 -12.85 -54.61 -3.32
CA ASP A 661 -12.07 -55.29 -4.35
C ASP A 661 -12.86 -55.37 -5.66
N GLY A 662 -12.22 -54.95 -6.76
CA GLY A 662 -12.84 -54.85 -8.09
C GLY A 662 -11.87 -54.30 -9.13
N ASP A 663 -12.36 -54.19 -10.37
CA ASP A 663 -11.56 -53.72 -11.51
C ASP A 663 -11.07 -52.28 -11.33
N LEU A 664 -11.88 -51.43 -10.68
CA LEU A 664 -11.51 -50.05 -10.38
C LEU A 664 -10.32 -49.97 -9.44
N LYS A 665 -10.37 -50.68 -8.32
CA LYS A 665 -9.28 -50.71 -7.33
C LYS A 665 -7.98 -51.18 -7.97
N LYS A 666 -8.03 -52.28 -8.73
CA LYS A 666 -6.88 -52.83 -9.44
C LYS A 666 -6.29 -51.85 -10.44
N SER A 667 -7.14 -51.19 -11.24
CA SER A 667 -6.68 -50.20 -12.23
C SER A 667 -6.01 -48.98 -11.59
N ILE A 668 -6.52 -48.51 -10.45
CA ILE A 668 -5.90 -47.41 -9.69
C ILE A 668 -4.56 -47.85 -9.09
N GLU A 669 -4.47 -49.07 -8.53
CA GLU A 669 -3.23 -49.62 -7.98
C GLU A 669 -2.15 -49.79 -9.07
N GLU A 670 -2.52 -50.28 -10.25
CA GLU A 670 -1.62 -50.40 -11.41
C GLU A 670 -1.12 -49.03 -11.89
N LEU A 671 -2.01 -48.03 -11.97
CA LEU A 671 -1.65 -46.67 -12.34
C LEU A 671 -0.72 -46.02 -11.31
N ALA A 672 -1.02 -46.19 -10.02
CA ALA A 672 -0.18 -45.69 -8.93
C ALA A 672 1.21 -46.36 -8.94
N ALA A 673 1.27 -47.67 -9.16
CA ALA A 673 2.53 -48.41 -9.27
C ALA A 673 3.37 -47.95 -10.47
N LYS A 674 2.73 -47.72 -11.63
CA LYS A 674 3.38 -47.19 -12.83
C LYS A 674 4.03 -45.82 -12.60
N LEU A 675 3.45 -44.99 -11.72
CA LEU A 675 3.93 -43.65 -11.40
C LEU A 675 4.81 -43.61 -10.13
N GLU A 676 5.15 -44.77 -9.56
CA GLU A 676 5.87 -44.90 -8.29
C GLU A 676 5.22 -44.10 -7.14
N TYR A 677 3.89 -43.93 -7.21
CA TYR A 677 3.14 -43.27 -6.16
C TYR A 677 3.06 -44.19 -4.94
N PRO A 678 3.48 -43.76 -3.73
CA PRO A 678 3.50 -44.61 -2.53
C PRO A 678 2.09 -44.77 -1.94
N LEU A 679 1.18 -45.36 -2.71
CA LEU A 679 -0.21 -45.60 -2.37
C LEU A 679 -0.31 -46.56 -1.18
N LYS A 680 -0.97 -46.14 -0.10
CA LYS A 680 -1.22 -46.99 1.06
C LYS A 680 -2.63 -47.56 1.08
N LYS A 681 -3.64 -46.72 0.81
CA LYS A 681 -5.07 -47.08 0.83
C LYS A 681 -5.86 -46.21 -0.13
N ILE A 682 -6.93 -46.79 -0.66
CA ILE A 682 -7.96 -46.08 -1.43
C ILE A 682 -9.24 -46.11 -0.60
N PHE A 683 -9.81 -44.94 -0.34
CA PHE A 683 -11.05 -44.77 0.41
C PHE A 683 -12.16 -44.24 -0.49
N VAL A 684 -13.39 -44.56 -0.11
CA VAL A 684 -14.59 -43.94 -0.62
C VAL A 684 -15.26 -43.18 0.52
N VAL A 685 -15.58 -41.91 0.27
CA VAL A 685 -16.31 -41.06 1.21
C VAL A 685 -17.78 -41.01 0.84
N ASP A 686 -18.64 -41.10 1.86
CA ASP A 686 -20.07 -40.90 1.74
C ASP A 686 -20.39 -39.41 1.51
N GLY A 687 -20.37 -38.98 0.25
CA GLY A 687 -20.78 -37.62 -0.15
C GLY A 687 -22.29 -37.51 -0.38
N SER A 688 -22.94 -38.60 -0.79
CA SER A 688 -24.36 -38.60 -1.17
C SER A 688 -25.32 -38.33 -0.01
N THR A 689 -24.89 -38.46 1.24
CA THR A 689 -25.66 -38.01 2.42
C THR A 689 -25.80 -36.49 2.51
N ARG A 690 -24.90 -35.73 1.87
CA ARG A 690 -24.85 -34.26 1.94
C ARG A 690 -25.33 -33.63 0.65
N SER A 691 -24.77 -34.04 -0.49
CA SER A 691 -25.09 -33.44 -1.79
C SER A 691 -24.95 -34.43 -2.94
N GLY A 692 -25.56 -34.09 -4.06
CA GLY A 692 -25.40 -34.81 -5.32
C GLY A 692 -24.10 -34.52 -6.08
N HIS A 693 -23.15 -33.76 -5.51
CA HIS A 693 -21.92 -33.37 -6.18
C HIS A 693 -20.84 -34.46 -6.12
N SER A 694 -20.06 -34.57 -7.19
CA SER A 694 -19.01 -35.59 -7.34
C SER A 694 -17.62 -34.97 -7.33
N ASN A 695 -16.68 -35.63 -6.63
CA ASN A 695 -15.29 -35.18 -6.53
C ASN A 695 -14.33 -36.36 -6.25
N ALA A 696 -13.03 -36.13 -6.44
CA ALA A 696 -11.94 -37.00 -6.04
C ALA A 696 -10.77 -36.15 -5.53
N TYR A 697 -9.98 -36.67 -4.60
CA TYR A 697 -8.78 -35.96 -4.14
C TYR A 697 -7.72 -36.91 -3.58
N LEU A 698 -6.48 -36.41 -3.56
CA LEU A 698 -5.33 -37.07 -2.95
C LEU A 698 -4.99 -36.41 -1.63
N PHE A 699 -4.58 -37.21 -0.64
CA PHE A 699 -4.11 -36.67 0.63
C PHE A 699 -3.03 -37.55 1.26
N GLY A 700 -2.42 -37.02 2.33
CA GLY A 700 -1.37 -37.70 3.07
C GLY A 700 0.04 -37.17 2.78
N PHE A 701 0.94 -37.39 3.72
CA PHE A 701 2.30 -36.85 3.71
C PHE A 701 3.32 -37.99 3.56
N TRP A 702 4.42 -37.68 2.86
CA TRP A 702 5.55 -38.60 2.65
C TRP A 702 5.12 -39.95 2.06
N LYS A 703 5.38 -41.06 2.76
CA LYS A 703 5.06 -42.43 2.33
C LYS A 703 3.64 -42.89 2.69
N ASN A 704 2.84 -42.03 3.32
CA ASN A 704 1.47 -42.36 3.72
C ASN A 704 0.45 -41.66 2.82
N LYS A 705 0.53 -41.93 1.52
CA LYS A 705 -0.35 -41.32 0.52
C LYS A 705 -1.62 -42.13 0.31
N GLN A 706 -2.75 -41.44 0.18
CA GLN A 706 -4.07 -42.04 0.09
C GLN A 706 -4.90 -41.32 -0.98
N ILE A 707 -5.84 -42.06 -1.55
CA ILE A 707 -6.78 -41.57 -2.57
C ILE A 707 -8.18 -41.64 -1.97
N VAL A 708 -8.95 -40.56 -2.04
CA VAL A 708 -10.37 -40.54 -1.68
C VAL A 708 -11.22 -40.25 -2.90
N LEU A 709 -12.22 -41.10 -3.12
CA LEU A 709 -13.24 -40.94 -4.14
C LEU A 709 -14.59 -40.66 -3.47
N TYR A 710 -15.40 -39.79 -4.05
CA TYR A 710 -16.79 -39.65 -3.60
C TYR A 710 -17.63 -40.81 -4.12
N ASP A 711 -18.57 -41.29 -3.33
CA ASP A 711 -19.52 -42.33 -3.75
C ASP A 711 -20.41 -41.88 -4.94
N THR A 712 -20.73 -40.58 -5.02
CA THR A 712 -21.41 -39.92 -6.14
C THR A 712 -20.59 -39.90 -7.43
N LEU A 713 -19.28 -40.13 -7.38
CA LEU A 713 -18.41 -40.21 -8.55
C LEU A 713 -18.58 -41.53 -9.31
N LEU A 714 -19.06 -42.57 -8.65
CA LEU A 714 -19.10 -43.94 -9.16
C LEU A 714 -20.48 -44.27 -9.73
N SER A 715 -20.53 -45.12 -10.76
CA SER A 715 -21.79 -45.63 -11.33
C SER A 715 -21.80 -47.16 -11.45
N GLY A 716 -22.99 -47.71 -11.71
CA GLY A 716 -23.20 -49.15 -11.95
C GLY A 716 -22.75 -50.07 -10.81
N GLU A 717 -22.06 -51.15 -11.17
CA GLU A 717 -21.67 -52.21 -10.23
C GLU A 717 -20.74 -51.71 -9.12
N GLU A 718 -19.80 -50.82 -9.43
CA GLU A 718 -18.85 -50.28 -8.46
C GLU A 718 -19.55 -49.44 -7.39
N LYS A 719 -20.57 -48.66 -7.79
CA LYS A 719 -21.41 -47.90 -6.86
C LYS A 719 -22.18 -48.83 -5.92
N ARG A 720 -22.75 -49.93 -6.44
CA ARG A 720 -23.48 -50.92 -5.64
C ARG A 720 -22.58 -51.58 -4.59
N LYS A 721 -21.37 -52.01 -4.98
CA LYS A 721 -20.36 -52.58 -4.06
C LYS A 721 -20.02 -51.61 -2.93
N VAL A 722 -19.84 -50.33 -3.26
CA VAL A 722 -19.54 -49.28 -2.28
C VAL A 722 -20.72 -49.05 -1.32
N TYR A 723 -21.95 -49.02 -1.83
CA TYR A 723 -23.14 -48.80 -0.99
C TYR A 723 -23.36 -49.95 -0.01
N GLU A 724 -23.14 -51.19 -0.45
CA GLU A 724 -23.10 -52.38 0.41
C GLU A 724 -22.01 -52.25 1.48
N ALA A 725 -20.79 -51.82 1.11
CA ALA A 725 -19.69 -51.63 2.05
C ALA A 725 -19.91 -50.48 3.06
N LEU A 726 -20.69 -49.45 2.68
CA LEU A 726 -21.11 -48.36 3.57
C LEU A 726 -22.29 -48.74 4.47
N GLY A 727 -22.92 -49.91 4.27
CA GLY A 727 -24.10 -50.33 5.01
C GLY A 727 -25.37 -49.56 4.64
N LYS A 728 -25.39 -48.93 3.47
CA LYS A 728 -26.59 -48.26 2.94
C LYS A 728 -27.52 -49.29 2.33
N LYS A 729 -28.82 -49.20 2.64
CA LYS A 729 -29.82 -49.99 1.92
C LYS A 729 -29.85 -49.51 0.47
N VAL A 730 -29.55 -50.40 -0.45
CA VAL A 730 -29.87 -50.20 -1.87
C VAL A 730 -31.39 -50.31 -1.96
N ASP A 731 -32.07 -49.18 -2.09
CA ASP A 731 -33.53 -49.18 -2.30
C ASP A 731 -33.81 -49.72 -3.72
N GLU A 732 -33.85 -51.05 -3.87
CA GLU A 732 -34.24 -51.74 -5.11
C GLU A 732 -35.65 -51.28 -5.58
N ASP A 733 -36.50 -50.81 -4.65
CA ASP A 733 -37.89 -50.39 -4.91
C ASP A 733 -38.05 -49.01 -5.58
N LYS A 734 -37.00 -48.17 -5.63
CA LYS A 734 -37.05 -46.89 -6.38
C LYS A 734 -36.75 -47.06 -7.87
N GLU A 735 -36.02 -48.11 -8.24
CA GLU A 735 -35.70 -48.42 -9.65
C GLU A 735 -36.92 -48.95 -10.44
N GLU A 736 -37.92 -49.55 -9.78
CA GLU A 736 -39.12 -50.05 -10.46
C GLU A 736 -40.27 -49.03 -10.57
N LYS A 737 -40.35 -48.01 -9.69
CA LYS A 737 -41.50 -47.08 -9.66
C LYS A 737 -41.31 -45.81 -10.48
N GLU A 738 -40.07 -45.42 -10.77
CA GLU A 738 -39.75 -44.33 -11.69
C GLU A 738 -39.24 -44.93 -13.00
N GLY A 739 -40.17 -45.21 -13.92
CA GLY A 739 -39.88 -45.90 -15.18
C GLY A 739 -38.55 -45.50 -15.82
N LYS A 740 -37.61 -46.47 -15.89
CA LYS A 740 -36.35 -46.47 -16.66
C LYS A 740 -36.09 -45.17 -17.44
N LYS A 741 -35.44 -44.17 -16.83
CA LYS A 741 -34.56 -43.21 -17.55
C LYS A 741 -33.83 -42.09 -16.78
N LYS A 742 -34.02 -41.84 -15.47
CA LYS A 742 -33.47 -40.59 -14.87
C LYS A 742 -32.27 -40.69 -13.93
N ASP A 743 -32.15 -41.70 -13.08
CA ASP A 743 -31.07 -41.74 -12.06
C ASP A 743 -29.91 -42.71 -12.37
N ASP A 744 -30.05 -43.59 -13.36
CA ASP A 744 -29.02 -44.54 -13.80
C ASP A 744 -27.79 -43.91 -14.49
N ASP A 745 -27.82 -42.59 -14.75
CA ASP A 745 -26.81 -41.91 -15.59
C ASP A 745 -25.83 -41.03 -14.81
N LYS A 746 -25.96 -40.92 -13.48
CA LYS A 746 -25.03 -40.13 -12.64
C LYS A 746 -23.84 -40.96 -12.16
N GLY A 747 -22.65 -40.35 -12.20
CA GLY A 747 -21.38 -41.00 -11.89
C GLY A 747 -20.70 -41.60 -13.12
N MET A 748 -19.44 -41.98 -12.97
CA MET A 748 -18.53 -42.35 -14.05
C MET A 748 -18.16 -43.84 -14.02
N GLY A 749 -17.86 -44.38 -15.20
CA GLY A 749 -17.34 -45.74 -15.35
C GLY A 749 -15.87 -45.86 -14.93
N VAL A 750 -15.37 -47.08 -14.82
CA VAL A 750 -14.02 -47.38 -14.31
C VAL A 750 -12.92 -46.58 -15.01
N GLU A 751 -12.89 -46.60 -16.35
CA GLU A 751 -11.83 -45.92 -17.13
C GLU A 751 -11.88 -44.39 -17.00
N GLU A 752 -13.07 -43.81 -16.82
CA GLU A 752 -13.25 -42.37 -16.61
C GLU A 752 -12.76 -41.96 -15.22
N VAL A 753 -13.09 -42.75 -14.18
CA VAL A 753 -12.57 -42.54 -12.82
C VAL A 753 -11.04 -42.67 -12.79
N VAL A 754 -10.48 -43.67 -13.48
CA VAL A 754 -9.02 -43.84 -13.60
C VAL A 754 -8.38 -42.63 -14.30
N ALA A 755 -9.05 -42.04 -15.31
CA ALA A 755 -8.56 -40.83 -15.97
C ALA A 755 -8.57 -39.61 -15.03
N VAL A 756 -9.62 -39.45 -14.21
CA VAL A 756 -9.67 -38.42 -13.15
C VAL A 756 -8.56 -38.64 -12.13
N VAL A 757 -8.36 -39.86 -11.66
CA VAL A 757 -7.24 -40.20 -10.76
C VAL A 757 -5.89 -39.93 -11.42
N GLY A 758 -5.75 -40.15 -12.73
CA GLY A 758 -4.56 -39.79 -13.50
C GLY A 758 -4.27 -38.29 -13.52
N HIS A 759 -5.31 -37.46 -13.63
CA HIS A 759 -5.21 -36.01 -13.49
C HIS A 759 -4.78 -35.62 -12.06
N GLU A 760 -5.41 -36.19 -11.04
CA GLU A 760 -5.05 -35.96 -9.63
C GLU A 760 -3.60 -36.35 -9.34
N LEU A 761 -3.14 -37.50 -9.84
CA LEU A 761 -1.76 -37.95 -9.73
C LEU A 761 -0.78 -37.03 -10.48
N GLY A 762 -1.25 -36.34 -11.52
CA GLY A 762 -0.50 -35.27 -12.18
C GLY A 762 -0.16 -34.11 -11.24
N HIS A 763 -1.10 -33.69 -10.38
CA HIS A 763 -0.80 -32.67 -9.37
C HIS A 763 0.29 -33.11 -8.40
N TRP A 764 0.31 -34.40 -8.02
CA TRP A 764 1.37 -34.94 -7.21
C TRP A 764 2.71 -35.02 -7.96
N ALA A 765 2.71 -35.61 -9.17
CA ALA A 765 3.93 -35.82 -9.97
C ALA A 765 4.63 -34.50 -10.33
N LEU A 766 3.85 -33.44 -10.58
CA LEU A 766 4.36 -32.11 -10.90
C LEU A 766 4.59 -31.23 -9.65
N SER A 767 4.45 -31.80 -8.46
CA SER A 767 4.66 -31.11 -7.17
C SER A 767 3.78 -29.86 -6.98
N HIS A 768 2.57 -29.85 -7.53
CA HIS A 768 1.65 -28.71 -7.43
C HIS A 768 1.29 -28.41 -5.98
N THR A 769 1.03 -29.43 -5.16
CA THR A 769 0.72 -29.25 -3.72
C THR A 769 1.87 -28.57 -2.97
N VAL A 770 3.13 -28.92 -3.27
CA VAL A 770 4.31 -28.32 -2.61
C VAL A 770 4.49 -26.86 -3.06
N ARG A 771 4.31 -26.57 -4.35
CA ARG A 771 4.35 -25.21 -4.88
C ARG A 771 3.25 -24.34 -4.27
N GLN A 772 2.03 -24.84 -4.19
CA GLN A 772 0.90 -24.13 -3.55
C GLN A 772 1.16 -23.90 -2.06
N LEU A 773 1.71 -24.89 -1.34
CA LEU A 773 2.10 -24.71 0.05
C LEU A 773 3.17 -23.62 0.21
N GLY A 774 4.21 -23.61 -0.63
CA GLY A 774 5.23 -22.55 -0.60
C GLY A 774 4.67 -21.14 -0.86
N VAL A 775 3.74 -21.02 -1.81
CA VAL A 775 3.04 -19.75 -2.09
C VAL A 775 2.14 -19.34 -0.91
N ALA A 776 1.45 -20.30 -0.28
CA ALA A 776 0.62 -20.05 0.90
C ALA A 776 1.46 -19.60 2.10
N GLU A 777 2.60 -20.23 2.36
CA GLU A 777 3.53 -19.85 3.43
C GLU A 777 4.10 -18.45 3.21
N LEU A 778 4.51 -18.13 1.98
CA LEU A 778 4.95 -16.78 1.64
C LEU A 778 3.84 -15.75 1.85
N ASN A 779 2.61 -16.07 1.46
CA ASN A 779 1.45 -15.21 1.67
C ASN A 779 1.18 -14.96 3.16
N ILE A 780 1.24 -15.99 4.00
CA ILE A 780 1.07 -15.87 5.45
C ILE A 780 2.17 -14.99 6.03
N LEU A 781 3.43 -15.22 5.67
CA LEU A 781 4.55 -14.40 6.14
C LEU A 781 4.38 -12.92 5.77
N LEU A 782 4.04 -12.62 4.51
CA LEU A 782 3.80 -11.25 4.05
C LEU A 782 2.62 -10.58 4.77
N THR A 783 1.56 -11.34 5.02
CA THR A 783 0.37 -10.85 5.73
C THR A 783 0.68 -10.55 7.20
N LEU A 784 1.41 -11.44 7.89
CA LEU A 784 1.84 -11.23 9.27
C LEU A 784 2.85 -10.08 9.40
N PHE A 785 3.74 -9.94 8.42
CA PHE A 785 4.62 -8.79 8.31
C PHE A 785 3.82 -7.50 8.11
N CYS A 786 2.73 -7.48 7.32
CA CYS A 786 1.89 -6.29 7.25
C CYS A 786 1.21 -6.01 8.60
N PHE A 787 0.68 -7.04 9.25
CA PHE A 787 0.04 -6.94 10.56
C PHE A 787 0.96 -6.35 11.64
N SER A 788 2.26 -6.70 11.66
CA SER A 788 3.21 -6.18 12.65
C SER A 788 3.36 -4.67 12.65
N HIS A 789 2.93 -3.99 11.58
CA HIS A 789 2.99 -2.53 11.47
C HIS A 789 1.69 -1.82 11.84
N PHE A 790 0.56 -2.55 11.87
CA PHE A 790 -0.75 -1.94 12.12
C PHE A 790 -1.32 -2.27 13.50
N TYR A 791 -0.91 -3.38 14.13
CA TYR A 791 -1.60 -3.91 15.31
C TYR A 791 -1.47 -3.06 16.58
N THR A 792 -0.40 -2.27 16.72
CA THR A 792 -0.14 -1.33 17.83
C THR A 792 -0.64 0.09 17.55
N ASN A 793 -1.25 0.34 16.38
CA ASN A 793 -1.66 1.67 16.01
C ASN A 793 -2.86 2.14 16.87
N GLU A 794 -2.65 3.17 17.69
CA GLU A 794 -3.69 3.70 18.59
C GLU A 794 -4.87 4.30 17.84
N THR A 795 -4.63 4.98 16.71
CA THR A 795 -5.70 5.52 15.84
C THR A 795 -6.61 4.42 15.32
N LEU A 796 -6.04 3.27 14.93
CA LEU A 796 -6.80 2.10 14.52
C LEU A 796 -7.64 1.55 15.68
N GLY A 797 -7.08 1.45 16.88
CA GLY A 797 -7.84 1.05 18.08
C GLY A 797 -9.00 2.02 18.39
N ALA A 798 -8.72 3.32 18.35
CA ALA A 798 -9.69 4.38 18.58
C ALA A 798 -10.84 4.35 17.55
N ALA A 799 -10.54 4.01 16.28
CA ALA A 799 -11.54 3.90 15.22
C ALA A 799 -12.62 2.83 15.52
N PHE A 800 -12.31 1.84 16.36
CA PHE A 800 -13.24 0.81 16.80
C PHE A 800 -13.68 0.96 18.26
N GLY A 801 -13.46 2.14 18.86
CA GLY A 801 -13.93 2.48 20.21
C GLY A 801 -13.00 2.05 21.35
N PHE A 802 -11.73 1.70 21.09
CA PHE A 802 -10.77 1.35 22.13
C PHE A 802 -9.88 2.54 22.49
N THR A 803 -9.95 2.99 23.75
CA THR A 803 -9.06 4.03 24.29
C THR A 803 -7.76 3.39 24.77
N GLY A 804 -6.60 3.81 24.22
CA GLY A 804 -5.29 3.26 24.57
C GLY A 804 -4.86 2.01 23.79
N GLY A 805 -5.42 1.82 22.58
CA GLY A 805 -5.12 0.68 21.70
C GLY A 805 -6.11 -0.48 21.83
N ALA A 806 -6.36 -1.19 20.73
CA ALA A 806 -7.25 -2.35 20.73
C ALA A 806 -6.54 -3.59 21.28
N PRO A 807 -7.28 -4.51 21.94
CA PRO A 807 -6.75 -5.81 22.34
C PRO A 807 -6.16 -6.58 21.16
N THR A 808 -5.06 -7.29 21.39
CA THR A 808 -4.30 -8.01 20.35
C THR A 808 -5.16 -8.87 19.43
N VAL A 809 -6.12 -9.62 20.00
CA VAL A 809 -7.04 -10.47 19.22
C VAL A 809 -7.97 -9.66 18.31
N ILE A 810 -8.40 -8.48 18.75
CA ILE A 810 -9.30 -7.62 17.98
C ILE A 810 -8.51 -6.93 16.87
N SER A 811 -7.31 -6.42 17.17
CA SER A 811 -6.39 -5.92 16.16
C SER A 811 -6.11 -6.99 15.11
N LEU A 812 -5.86 -8.24 15.52
CA LEU A 812 -5.66 -9.35 14.59
C LEU A 812 -6.88 -9.57 13.69
N LEU A 813 -8.08 -9.68 14.26
CA LEU A 813 -9.30 -9.87 13.48
C LEU A 813 -9.56 -8.71 12.52
N VAL A 814 -9.52 -7.47 13.02
CA VAL A 814 -9.84 -6.26 12.25
C VAL A 814 -8.85 -6.04 11.12
N VAL A 815 -7.54 -6.15 11.40
CA VAL A 815 -6.52 -5.94 10.37
C VAL A 815 -6.62 -7.02 9.29
N MET A 816 -6.70 -8.29 9.69
CA MET A 816 -6.76 -9.40 8.74
C MET A 816 -8.04 -9.40 7.91
N GLN A 817 -9.18 -9.03 8.52
CA GLN A 817 -10.48 -9.07 7.85
C GLN A 817 -10.75 -7.82 7.01
N TYR A 818 -10.48 -6.62 7.53
CA TYR A 818 -10.96 -5.37 6.92
C TYR A 818 -9.86 -4.52 6.30
N VAL A 819 -8.68 -4.48 6.91
CA VAL A 819 -7.56 -3.65 6.40
C VAL A 819 -6.88 -4.33 5.20
N MET A 820 -6.79 -5.65 5.22
CA MET A 820 -6.13 -6.44 4.18
C MET A 820 -7.02 -6.75 2.96
N GLY A 821 -8.23 -6.21 2.84
CA GLY A 821 -9.18 -6.52 1.76
C GLY A 821 -8.60 -6.42 0.34
N VAL A 822 -7.97 -5.29 0.01
CA VAL A 822 -7.31 -5.09 -1.31
C VAL A 822 -6.13 -6.06 -1.51
N TYR A 823 -5.47 -6.47 -0.42
CA TYR A 823 -4.37 -7.46 -0.48
C TYR A 823 -4.87 -8.79 -0.94
N ASN A 824 -5.95 -9.23 -0.30
CA ASN A 824 -6.60 -10.50 -0.58
C ASN A 824 -7.08 -10.55 -2.04
N GLU A 825 -7.59 -9.44 -2.61
CA GLU A 825 -8.00 -9.40 -4.02
C GLU A 825 -6.82 -9.58 -5.00
N ILE A 826 -5.72 -8.84 -4.81
CA ILE A 826 -4.55 -8.96 -5.71
C ILE A 826 -3.93 -10.35 -5.60
N PHE A 827 -3.75 -10.84 -4.37
CA PHE A 827 -3.23 -12.18 -4.15
C PHE A 827 -4.17 -13.25 -4.74
N GLY A 828 -5.49 -13.05 -4.63
CA GLY A 828 -6.50 -13.91 -5.23
C GLY A 828 -6.35 -14.04 -6.76
N LEU A 829 -6.10 -12.94 -7.47
CA LEU A 829 -5.85 -12.96 -8.92
C LEU A 829 -4.59 -13.75 -9.30
N ILE A 830 -3.51 -13.57 -8.53
CA ILE A 830 -2.26 -14.32 -8.72
C ILE A 830 -2.50 -15.81 -8.46
N SER A 831 -3.21 -16.13 -7.38
CA SER A 831 -3.54 -17.51 -7.00
C SER A 831 -4.38 -18.20 -8.07
N VAL A 832 -5.44 -17.57 -8.57
CA VAL A 832 -6.29 -18.12 -9.65
C VAL A 832 -5.50 -18.36 -10.93
N SER A 833 -4.60 -17.45 -11.29
CA SER A 833 -3.74 -17.61 -12.47
C SER A 833 -2.80 -18.83 -12.34
N LEU A 834 -2.23 -19.01 -11.14
CA LEU A 834 -1.36 -20.14 -10.84
C LEU A 834 -2.12 -21.47 -10.85
N THR A 835 -3.28 -21.55 -10.19
CA THR A 835 -4.07 -22.80 -10.13
C THR A 835 -4.57 -23.20 -11.51
N ARG A 836 -5.05 -22.25 -12.33
CA ARG A 836 -5.49 -22.54 -13.71
C ARG A 836 -4.39 -23.14 -14.57
N ARG A 837 -3.15 -22.67 -14.40
CA ARG A 837 -1.99 -23.24 -15.10
C ARG A 837 -1.71 -24.67 -14.63
N MET A 838 -1.76 -24.91 -13.32
CA MET A 838 -1.56 -26.24 -12.74
C MET A 838 -2.61 -27.25 -13.24
N GLU A 839 -3.86 -26.84 -13.44
CA GLU A 839 -4.91 -27.68 -14.03
C GLU A 839 -4.59 -28.12 -15.46
N PHE A 840 -4.14 -27.19 -16.32
CA PHE A 840 -3.71 -27.54 -17.68
C PHE A 840 -2.47 -28.44 -17.71
N GLU A 841 -1.54 -28.24 -16.77
CA GLU A 841 -0.36 -29.10 -16.60
C GLU A 841 -0.76 -30.51 -16.14
N ALA A 842 -1.74 -30.65 -15.25
CA ALA A 842 -2.28 -31.93 -14.81
C ALA A 842 -3.09 -32.65 -15.90
N ASP A 843 -3.91 -31.94 -16.67
CA ASP A 843 -4.61 -32.47 -17.85
C ASP A 843 -3.63 -32.99 -18.90
N ALA A 844 -2.57 -32.21 -19.16
CA ALA A 844 -1.49 -32.60 -20.05
C ALA A 844 -0.74 -33.86 -19.60
N PHE A 845 -0.55 -34.01 -18.28
CA PHE A 845 0.07 -35.18 -17.69
C PHE A 845 -0.84 -36.41 -17.84
N ALA A 846 -2.13 -36.32 -17.55
CA ALA A 846 -3.07 -37.41 -17.78
C ALA A 846 -3.12 -37.81 -19.27
N ALA A 847 -3.06 -36.84 -20.18
CA ALA A 847 -2.98 -37.09 -21.61
C ALA A 847 -1.71 -37.86 -22.02
N SER A 848 -0.54 -37.54 -21.44
CA SER A 848 0.71 -38.26 -21.73
C SER A 848 0.72 -39.70 -21.25
N LEU A 849 -0.16 -40.06 -20.30
CA LEU A 849 -0.40 -41.44 -19.85
C LEU A 849 -1.34 -42.23 -20.77
N GLY A 850 -1.85 -41.62 -21.84
CA GLY A 850 -2.86 -42.21 -22.74
C GLY A 850 -4.29 -42.09 -22.23
N LEU A 851 -4.52 -41.36 -21.13
CA LEU A 851 -5.85 -41.21 -20.51
C LEU A 851 -6.63 -40.01 -21.05
N GLY A 852 -6.05 -39.23 -21.97
CA GLY A 852 -6.63 -37.95 -22.43
C GLY A 852 -8.04 -38.08 -23.02
N SER A 853 -8.32 -39.11 -23.82
CA SER A 853 -9.66 -39.31 -24.40
C SER A 853 -10.70 -39.60 -23.32
N LYS A 854 -10.37 -40.45 -22.34
CA LYS A 854 -11.23 -40.79 -21.21
C LYS A 854 -11.41 -39.63 -20.24
N LEU A 855 -10.37 -38.80 -20.06
CA LEU A 855 -10.47 -37.57 -19.28
C LEU A 855 -11.43 -36.57 -19.92
N THR A 856 -11.44 -36.44 -21.25
CA THR A 856 -12.43 -35.60 -21.95
C THR A 856 -13.86 -36.04 -21.65
N THR A 857 -14.16 -37.35 -21.75
CA THR A 857 -15.49 -37.88 -21.41
C THR A 857 -15.83 -37.68 -19.93
N ALA A 858 -14.85 -37.90 -19.05
CA ALA A 858 -15.01 -37.69 -17.61
C ALA A 858 -15.36 -36.23 -17.27
N LEU A 859 -14.67 -35.25 -17.87
CA LEU A 859 -14.94 -33.82 -17.68
C LEU A 859 -16.33 -33.42 -18.18
N ILE A 860 -16.78 -33.98 -19.31
CA ILE A 860 -18.14 -33.78 -19.82
C ILE A 860 -19.17 -34.31 -18.82
N ARG A 861 -18.94 -35.53 -18.30
CA ARG A 861 -19.85 -36.17 -17.35
C ARG A 861 -19.91 -35.44 -16.01
N LEU A 862 -18.77 -35.04 -15.46
CA LEU A 862 -18.68 -34.20 -14.26
C LEU A 862 -19.37 -32.85 -14.45
N SER A 863 -19.21 -32.21 -15.61
CA SER A 863 -19.89 -30.96 -15.94
C SER A 863 -21.41 -31.13 -15.97
N LYS A 864 -21.91 -32.26 -16.47
CA LYS A 864 -23.34 -32.60 -16.50
C LYS A 864 -23.86 -32.87 -15.09
N ASP A 865 -23.18 -33.73 -14.32
CA ASP A 865 -23.59 -34.14 -12.98
C ASP A 865 -23.63 -32.96 -12.00
N ASN A 866 -22.72 -32.00 -12.15
CA ASN A 866 -22.65 -30.78 -11.33
C ASN A 866 -23.42 -29.58 -11.94
N LEU A 867 -24.19 -29.77 -13.02
CA LEU A 867 -24.94 -28.70 -13.72
C LEU A 867 -24.08 -27.45 -14.02
N SER A 868 -22.85 -27.66 -14.48
CA SER A 868 -21.92 -26.59 -14.82
C SER A 868 -22.23 -25.98 -16.19
N VAL A 869 -22.28 -24.64 -16.26
CA VAL A 869 -22.59 -23.92 -17.51
C VAL A 869 -21.30 -23.76 -18.35
N PRO A 870 -21.26 -24.22 -19.61
CA PRO A 870 -20.05 -24.17 -20.45
C PRO A 870 -19.78 -22.77 -21.06
N VAL A 871 -20.47 -21.73 -20.60
CA VAL A 871 -20.42 -20.38 -21.16
C VAL A 871 -20.18 -19.40 -20.02
N ASN A 872 -19.02 -18.76 -20.00
CA ASN A 872 -18.62 -17.86 -18.90
C ASN A 872 -18.24 -16.47 -19.43
N ASP A 873 -18.41 -15.45 -18.61
CA ASP A 873 -17.82 -14.14 -18.84
C ASP A 873 -16.30 -14.22 -18.66
N SER A 874 -15.55 -13.61 -19.58
CA SER A 874 -14.09 -13.72 -19.59
C SER A 874 -13.45 -13.07 -18.35
N LEU A 875 -13.97 -11.92 -17.91
CA LEU A 875 -13.44 -11.22 -16.75
C LEU A 875 -13.80 -11.96 -15.46
N TYR A 876 -15.04 -12.43 -15.33
CA TYR A 876 -15.43 -13.27 -14.18
C TYR A 876 -14.56 -14.54 -14.09
N SER A 877 -14.39 -15.24 -15.22
CA SER A 877 -13.59 -16.46 -15.31
C SER A 877 -12.11 -16.21 -14.97
N LEU A 878 -11.55 -15.07 -15.43
CA LEU A 878 -10.19 -14.68 -15.11
C LEU A 878 -9.98 -14.46 -13.61
N CYS A 879 -10.96 -13.85 -12.93
CA CYS A 879 -10.80 -13.43 -11.54
C CYS A 879 -11.20 -14.51 -10.51
N ARG A 880 -12.15 -15.40 -10.83
CA ARG A 880 -12.80 -16.27 -9.82
C ARG A 880 -12.75 -17.76 -10.10
N HIS A 881 -12.55 -18.19 -11.34
CA HIS A 881 -12.51 -19.62 -11.64
C HIS A 881 -11.12 -20.20 -11.37
N THR A 882 -10.97 -20.91 -10.25
CA THR A 882 -9.73 -21.63 -9.92
C THR A 882 -9.39 -22.73 -10.92
N HIS A 883 -10.42 -23.33 -11.54
CA HIS A 883 -10.31 -24.25 -12.67
C HIS A 883 -10.65 -23.52 -13.98
N PRO A 884 -9.89 -23.72 -15.07
CA PRO A 884 -10.28 -23.18 -16.37
C PRO A 884 -11.65 -23.73 -16.80
N PRO A 885 -12.46 -22.97 -17.57
CA PRO A 885 -13.69 -23.47 -18.16
C PRO A 885 -13.51 -24.83 -18.84
N VAL A 886 -14.49 -25.72 -18.68
CA VAL A 886 -14.44 -27.10 -19.21
C VAL A 886 -14.20 -27.11 -20.73
N THR A 887 -14.74 -26.13 -21.46
CA THR A 887 -14.52 -25.95 -22.90
C THR A 887 -13.03 -25.72 -23.23
N GLU A 888 -12.34 -24.87 -22.47
CA GLU A 888 -10.90 -24.60 -22.64
C GLU A 888 -10.06 -25.86 -22.34
N ARG A 889 -10.41 -26.61 -21.29
CA ARG A 889 -9.73 -27.87 -20.92
C ARG A 889 -9.88 -28.93 -22.00
N ILE A 890 -11.10 -29.14 -22.50
CA ILE A 890 -11.38 -30.11 -23.57
C ILE A 890 -10.63 -29.73 -24.86
N GLU A 891 -10.58 -28.45 -25.22
CA GLU A 891 -9.84 -28.00 -26.40
C GLU A 891 -8.33 -28.24 -26.25
N ALA A 892 -7.77 -27.97 -25.07
CA ALA A 892 -6.36 -28.25 -24.78
C ALA A 892 -6.03 -29.75 -24.84
N LEU A 893 -6.91 -30.61 -24.32
CA LEU A 893 -6.77 -32.07 -24.41
C LEU A 893 -6.84 -32.57 -25.85
N LYS A 894 -7.78 -32.05 -26.65
CA LYS A 894 -7.91 -32.41 -28.08
C LYS A 894 -6.68 -32.02 -28.91
N LYS A 895 -5.98 -30.93 -28.56
CA LYS A 895 -4.74 -30.52 -29.24
C LYS A 895 -3.54 -31.43 -28.92
N LYS A 896 -3.61 -32.21 -27.85
CA LYS A 896 -2.54 -33.11 -27.40
C LYS A 896 -2.74 -34.58 -27.77
N GLN A 897 -3.94 -34.91 -28.25
CA GLN A 897 -4.29 -36.19 -28.85
C GLN A 897 -3.97 -36.14 -30.34
#